data_AF-A0AAJ0FXB0-F1
#
_entry.id   AF-A0AAJ0FXB0-F1
#
_cell.length_a   1.000
_cell.length_b   1.000
_cell.length_c   1.000
_cell.angle_alpha   90.00
_cell.angle_beta   90.00
_cell.angle_gamma   90.00
#
_symmetry.space_group_name_H-M   'P 1'
#
loop_
_entity.id
_entity.type
_entity.pdbx_description
1 polymer ?
#
loop_
_entity_poly.entity_id
_entity_poly.type
_entity_poly.pdbx_seq_one_letter_code
_entity_poly.pdbx_strand_id
1 'polypeptide(L)'
;MATSTDRILSTALGEAIKSIGSTSYLAQIKTPQEDSLLKEQFLHLQQELASIYRIFLSLQSLAQRYENQGQAVPNAAPYVVLQRCPYIFGSVQNAIKKSNAEALLEGSSLLKPVLLIAYLACDWTDSLAGVHNGLVPSVGSYDEAQAINLSVDFQHTSLEKLYNLNSGDDVFPAYDTFQTALHLEPDRATFLEWMEVLNCSKQDRAPVDFNKERCLVDVRYRRNPIYAVASMRWPEYAKSNWLDIKEPAQRLFSHPASNNFIQWALEYARMRFPDHFEFGHNDDAVSRLLALTDELECRTLTPLHFSAMFGLSDLCRFVLLKGADVNIAGRFGSPLYCALVGRQVLVQKAEAPSWEALRTAMNPADSVIVRDLVERGASCKLRFNLTDDISGVTFPSLAFAASIKVGDFDIFDIIIRAAGRLGPDFESMIRGYCFRSFNQELQKLISKLVTRALDYHLALREGEFPWDKKDNIGSVLTRLLFWNKLTLDQSMGTELPLIQNDSFDRAVRECIINGHFIYFKRFMIDPRFNPNLAADKYGTYEDGTIVHLAVGARQYRMLTCFDPVQTDFTAVDCLGRTPLMVAEDPAALHVLVCEFKVSTTTVDHDGRNIWHYAAATNDCMIMDWLCKYDPSARENINVVTKIGRSPLIEALLYVDTFCREHQTPPKPRVAYMLLQVPFIDCSAGSADLPISQLAMRWGDPDLVNMLANAGVDFGTSDNDDRCALSHLGPL
;
A
#
# COMPACT_ATOMS: atom_id res chain seq x y z
N MET A 1 -43.19 29.47 -50.30
CA MET A 1 -42.54 28.64 -51.33
C MET A 1 -41.04 28.85 -51.20
N ALA A 2 -40.37 28.02 -50.40
CA ALA A 2 -38.92 28.01 -50.31
C ALA A 2 -38.35 27.38 -51.58
N THR A 3 -37.51 28.13 -52.27
CA THR A 3 -36.89 27.81 -53.56
C THR A 3 -36.03 26.56 -53.47
N SER A 4 -35.89 25.83 -54.58
CA SER A 4 -35.27 24.50 -54.72
C SER A 4 -33.76 24.41 -54.38
N THR A 5 -33.19 25.41 -53.72
CA THR A 5 -31.76 25.56 -53.44
C THR A 5 -31.33 25.03 -52.06
N ASP A 6 -32.28 24.77 -51.14
CA ASP A 6 -31.92 24.41 -49.75
C ASP A 6 -31.83 22.90 -49.47
N ARG A 7 -32.16 22.03 -50.44
CA ARG A 7 -32.20 20.55 -50.24
C ARG A 7 -31.03 19.80 -50.87
N ILE A 8 -29.83 20.38 -50.86
CA ILE A 8 -28.68 19.84 -51.61
C ILE A 8 -28.19 18.53 -50.98
N LEU A 9 -28.17 18.44 -49.65
CA LEU A 9 -27.64 17.26 -48.94
C LEU A 9 -28.61 16.08 -49.00
N SER A 10 -29.89 16.30 -48.68
CA SER A 10 -30.91 15.24 -48.75
C SER A 10 -31.11 14.68 -50.16
N THR A 11 -30.92 15.51 -51.19
CA THR A 11 -30.95 15.08 -52.61
C THR A 11 -29.74 14.22 -52.96
N ALA A 12 -28.52 14.64 -52.59
CA ALA A 12 -27.29 13.88 -52.87
C ALA A 12 -27.29 12.50 -52.19
N LEU A 13 -27.74 12.41 -50.93
CA LEU A 13 -27.93 11.14 -50.23
C LEU A 13 -28.99 10.27 -50.93
N GLY A 14 -30.06 10.88 -51.45
CA GLY A 14 -31.10 10.17 -52.20
C GLY A 14 -30.61 9.52 -53.49
N GLU A 15 -29.68 10.14 -54.21
CA GLU A 15 -29.06 9.56 -55.40
C GLU A 15 -28.14 8.40 -55.04
N ALA A 16 -27.34 8.52 -53.97
CA ALA A 16 -26.49 7.44 -53.48
C ALA A 16 -27.33 6.23 -53.03
N ILE A 17 -28.43 6.45 -52.31
CA ILE A 17 -29.37 5.41 -51.84
C ILE A 17 -29.98 4.63 -53.00
N LYS A 18 -30.40 5.32 -54.08
CA LYS A 18 -30.93 4.67 -55.28
C LYS A 18 -29.90 3.74 -55.93
N SER A 19 -28.64 4.16 -55.96
CA SER A 19 -27.56 3.37 -56.57
C SER A 19 -27.25 2.09 -55.77
N ILE A 20 -27.13 2.19 -54.44
CA ILE A 20 -26.85 1.02 -53.60
C ILE A 20 -28.01 0.02 -53.58
N GLY A 21 -29.27 0.48 -53.64
CA GLY A 21 -30.45 -0.39 -53.62
C GLY A 21 -30.45 -1.42 -54.76
N SER A 22 -30.07 -0.99 -55.97
CA SER A 22 -29.94 -1.89 -57.13
C SER A 22 -28.82 -2.93 -56.97
N THR A 23 -27.74 -2.57 -56.29
CA THR A 23 -26.58 -3.42 -56.02
C THR A 23 -26.87 -4.46 -54.95
N SER A 24 -27.54 -4.05 -53.87
CA SER A 24 -28.00 -4.95 -52.80
C SER A 24 -28.97 -6.01 -53.32
N TYR A 25 -29.89 -5.63 -54.21
CA TYR A 25 -30.82 -6.57 -54.85
C TYR A 25 -30.09 -7.60 -55.72
N LEU A 26 -29.09 -7.15 -56.51
CA LEU A 26 -28.28 -8.05 -57.33
C LEU A 26 -27.45 -9.02 -56.48
N ALA A 27 -26.87 -8.55 -55.38
CA ALA A 27 -26.12 -9.38 -54.44
C ALA A 27 -27.02 -10.46 -53.81
N GLN A 28 -28.27 -10.14 -53.48
CA GLN A 28 -29.26 -11.10 -52.95
C GLN A 28 -29.60 -12.21 -53.96
N ILE A 29 -29.87 -11.86 -55.21
CA ILE A 29 -30.23 -12.85 -56.25
C ILE A 29 -29.06 -13.77 -56.60
N LYS A 30 -27.82 -13.23 -56.60
CA LYS A 30 -26.62 -13.97 -57.01
C LYS A 30 -26.00 -14.82 -55.91
N THR A 31 -26.53 -14.78 -54.70
CA THR A 31 -25.99 -15.56 -53.58
C THR A 31 -26.21 -17.06 -53.82
N PRO A 32 -25.15 -17.89 -53.79
CA PRO A 32 -25.28 -19.34 -53.95
C PRO A 32 -26.15 -19.96 -52.84
N GLN A 33 -26.96 -20.97 -53.19
CA GLN A 33 -27.77 -21.70 -52.20
C GLN A 33 -26.94 -22.72 -51.40
N GLU A 34 -25.88 -23.28 -52.00
CA GLU A 34 -24.97 -24.24 -51.37
C GLU A 34 -23.93 -23.56 -50.47
N ASP A 35 -23.63 -24.19 -49.33
CA ASP A 35 -22.64 -23.69 -48.38
C ASP A 35 -21.22 -23.77 -48.96
N SER A 36 -20.62 -22.60 -49.17
CA SER A 36 -19.30 -22.43 -49.79
C SER A 36 -18.66 -21.13 -49.32
N LEU A 37 -17.32 -21.04 -49.38
CA LEU A 37 -16.55 -19.81 -49.12
C LEU A 37 -17.08 -18.62 -49.94
N LEU A 38 -17.58 -18.90 -51.15
CA LEU A 38 -18.18 -17.90 -52.02
C LEU A 38 -19.48 -17.32 -51.41
N LYS A 39 -20.33 -18.16 -50.81
CA LYS A 39 -21.56 -17.74 -50.12
C LYS A 39 -21.26 -16.87 -48.90
N GLU A 40 -20.22 -17.19 -48.12
CA GLU A 40 -19.78 -16.35 -47.00
C GLU A 40 -19.35 -14.95 -47.46
N GLN A 41 -18.60 -14.85 -48.57
CA GLN A 41 -18.17 -13.57 -49.13
C GLN A 41 -19.35 -12.76 -49.70
N PHE A 42 -20.33 -13.42 -50.32
CA PHE A 42 -21.58 -12.78 -50.72
C PHE A 42 -22.36 -12.25 -49.50
N LEU A 43 -22.41 -13.01 -48.40
CA LEU A 43 -23.09 -12.61 -47.18
C LEU A 43 -22.39 -11.42 -46.50
N HIS A 44 -21.05 -11.43 -46.44
CA HIS A 44 -20.26 -10.31 -45.93
C HIS A 44 -20.50 -9.03 -46.76
N LEU A 45 -20.43 -9.14 -48.09
CA LEU A 45 -20.70 -8.01 -48.98
C LEU A 45 -22.14 -7.48 -48.82
N GLN A 46 -23.12 -8.37 -48.62
CA GLN A 46 -24.50 -7.96 -48.32
C GLN A 46 -24.62 -7.22 -46.99
N GLN A 47 -23.89 -7.63 -45.95
CA GLN A 47 -23.89 -6.96 -44.66
C GLN A 47 -23.30 -5.56 -44.77
N GLU A 48 -22.20 -5.38 -45.50
CA GLU A 48 -21.60 -4.07 -45.76
C GLU A 48 -22.56 -3.17 -46.55
N LEU A 49 -23.14 -3.68 -47.64
CA LEU A 49 -24.12 -2.94 -48.45
C LEU A 49 -25.37 -2.56 -47.64
N ALA A 50 -25.88 -3.47 -46.80
CA ALA A 50 -27.02 -3.20 -45.93
C ALA A 50 -26.70 -2.15 -44.86
N SER A 51 -25.48 -2.16 -44.32
CA SER A 51 -25.02 -1.19 -43.32
C SER A 51 -24.95 0.22 -43.92
N ILE A 52 -24.30 0.36 -45.09
CA ILE A 52 -24.24 1.64 -45.82
C ILE A 52 -25.65 2.13 -46.16
N TYR A 53 -26.51 1.24 -46.67
CA TYR A 53 -27.89 1.59 -47.05
C TYR A 53 -28.69 2.15 -45.86
N ARG A 54 -28.61 1.51 -44.69
CA ARG A 54 -29.30 1.95 -43.47
C ARG A 54 -28.76 3.28 -42.97
N ILE A 55 -27.44 3.46 -42.95
CA ILE A 55 -26.82 4.71 -42.51
C ILE A 55 -27.24 5.86 -43.43
N PHE A 56 -27.13 5.68 -44.75
CA PHE A 56 -27.52 6.72 -45.70
C PHE A 56 -29.00 7.08 -45.62
N LEU A 57 -29.90 6.09 -45.45
CA LEU A 57 -31.32 6.36 -45.22
C LEU A 57 -31.56 7.20 -43.95
N SER A 58 -30.90 6.86 -42.84
CA SER A 58 -31.01 7.60 -41.59
C SER A 58 -30.49 9.04 -41.74
N LEU A 59 -29.32 9.21 -42.36
CA LEU A 59 -28.74 10.53 -42.63
C LEU A 59 -29.62 11.35 -43.58
N GLN A 60 -30.24 10.73 -44.59
CA GLN A 60 -31.14 11.41 -45.51
C GLN A 60 -32.39 11.93 -44.79
N SER A 61 -33.02 11.07 -43.97
CA SER A 61 -34.18 11.44 -43.16
C SER A 61 -33.86 12.59 -42.20
N LEU A 62 -32.69 12.52 -41.56
CA LEU A 62 -32.22 13.55 -40.65
C LEU A 62 -31.92 14.88 -41.36
N ALA A 63 -31.21 14.84 -42.49
CA ALA A 63 -30.95 16.01 -43.31
C ALA A 63 -32.26 16.66 -43.78
N GLN A 64 -33.22 15.88 -44.27
CA GLN A 64 -34.52 16.38 -44.70
C GLN A 64 -35.30 17.01 -43.55
N ARG A 65 -35.19 16.48 -42.33
CA ARG A 65 -35.81 17.06 -41.13
C ARG A 65 -35.22 18.43 -40.80
N TYR A 66 -33.90 18.58 -40.81
CA TYR A 66 -33.25 19.86 -40.55
C TYR A 66 -33.49 20.89 -41.65
N GLU A 67 -33.45 20.48 -42.92
CA GLU A 67 -33.78 21.33 -44.07
C GLU A 67 -35.24 21.82 -43.98
N ASN A 68 -36.20 20.97 -43.56
CA ASN A 68 -37.59 21.36 -43.34
C ASN A 68 -37.77 22.32 -42.15
N GLN A 69 -36.83 22.35 -41.20
CA GLN A 69 -36.79 23.30 -40.08
C GLN A 69 -36.13 24.63 -40.47
N GLY A 70 -35.76 24.82 -41.73
CA GLY A 70 -35.15 26.06 -42.24
C GLY A 70 -33.64 26.15 -42.02
N GLN A 71 -32.98 25.05 -41.63
CA GLN A 71 -31.51 25.00 -41.65
C GLN A 71 -31.02 24.86 -43.09
N ALA A 72 -29.96 25.59 -43.43
CA ALA A 72 -29.30 25.52 -44.73
C ALA A 72 -27.81 25.27 -44.55
N VAL A 73 -27.20 24.63 -45.55
CA VAL A 73 -25.75 24.43 -45.59
C VAL A 73 -25.09 25.69 -46.16
N PRO A 74 -24.16 26.35 -45.45
CA PRO A 74 -23.63 27.66 -45.84
C PRO A 74 -22.68 27.62 -47.05
N ASN A 75 -22.14 26.46 -47.43
CA ASN A 75 -21.25 26.32 -48.58
C ASN A 75 -21.40 24.92 -49.19
N ALA A 76 -21.97 24.82 -50.39
CA ALA A 76 -22.22 23.55 -51.07
C ALA A 76 -20.93 23.00 -51.70
N ALA A 77 -20.01 22.51 -50.86
CA ALA A 77 -18.87 21.74 -51.34
C ALA A 77 -19.37 20.44 -52.00
N PRO A 78 -18.74 19.95 -53.09
CA PRO A 78 -19.19 18.72 -53.74
C PRO A 78 -18.94 17.51 -52.82
N TYR A 79 -19.99 16.74 -52.52
CA TYR A 79 -19.89 15.47 -51.80
C TYR A 79 -19.27 14.40 -52.70
N VAL A 80 -17.97 14.49 -52.95
CA VAL A 80 -17.30 13.74 -54.02
C VAL A 80 -17.45 12.23 -53.87
N VAL A 81 -17.49 11.71 -52.63
CA VAL A 81 -17.72 10.27 -52.42
C VAL A 81 -19.17 9.88 -52.70
N LEU A 82 -20.16 10.68 -52.28
CA LEU A 82 -21.57 10.43 -52.62
C LEU A 82 -21.84 10.54 -54.12
N GLN A 83 -21.19 11.47 -54.81
CA GLN A 83 -21.28 11.61 -56.27
C GLN A 83 -20.61 10.45 -57.03
N ARG A 84 -19.62 9.79 -56.42
CA ARG A 84 -18.93 8.61 -56.96
C ARG A 84 -19.64 7.29 -56.62
N CYS A 85 -20.62 7.29 -55.71
CA CYS A 85 -21.39 6.10 -55.36
C CYS A 85 -21.96 5.35 -56.57
N PRO A 86 -22.55 5.99 -57.60
CA PRO A 86 -23.00 5.30 -58.81
C PRO A 86 -21.92 4.48 -59.52
N TYR A 87 -20.68 4.99 -59.56
CA TYR A 87 -19.56 4.30 -60.17
C TYR A 87 -19.01 3.18 -59.26
N ILE A 88 -18.83 3.47 -57.96
CA ILE A 88 -18.36 2.50 -56.97
C ILE A 88 -19.30 1.30 -56.92
N PHE A 89 -20.60 1.54 -56.77
CA PHE A 89 -21.60 0.49 -56.74
C PHE A 89 -21.74 -0.21 -58.10
N GLY A 90 -21.54 0.47 -59.22
CA GLY A 90 -21.43 -0.16 -60.54
C GLY A 90 -20.25 -1.14 -60.65
N SER A 91 -19.09 -0.79 -60.10
CA SER A 91 -17.92 -1.68 -60.02
C SER A 91 -18.18 -2.89 -59.10
N VAL A 92 -18.86 -2.68 -57.97
CA VAL A 92 -19.29 -3.75 -57.06
C VAL A 92 -20.32 -4.67 -57.75
N GLN A 93 -21.24 -4.13 -58.54
CA GLN A 93 -22.15 -4.94 -59.36
C GLN A 93 -21.41 -5.82 -60.37
N ASN A 94 -20.35 -5.30 -60.99
CA ASN A 94 -19.52 -6.07 -61.91
C ASN A 94 -18.75 -7.18 -61.17
N ALA A 95 -18.25 -6.92 -59.97
CA ALA A 95 -17.68 -7.94 -59.10
C ALA A 95 -18.69 -9.04 -58.75
N ILE A 96 -19.91 -8.66 -58.36
CA ILE A 96 -21.02 -9.59 -58.10
C ILE A 96 -21.33 -10.47 -59.34
N LYS A 97 -21.35 -9.88 -60.54
CA LYS A 97 -21.60 -10.60 -61.80
C LYS A 97 -20.51 -11.61 -62.16
N LYS A 98 -19.24 -11.33 -61.81
CA LYS A 98 -18.11 -12.25 -62.02
C LYS A 98 -18.20 -13.49 -61.11
N SER A 99 -18.88 -13.38 -59.97
CA SER A 99 -19.23 -14.48 -59.06
C SER A 99 -18.03 -15.38 -58.70
N ASN A 100 -16.86 -14.77 -58.46
CA ASN A 100 -15.66 -15.44 -57.96
C ASN A 100 -15.12 -14.69 -56.72
N ALA A 101 -14.33 -15.39 -55.92
CA ALA A 101 -13.94 -14.92 -54.60
C ALA A 101 -13.06 -13.66 -54.61
N GLU A 102 -12.12 -13.60 -55.55
CA GLU A 102 -11.17 -12.49 -55.69
C GLU A 102 -11.88 -11.20 -56.11
N ALA A 103 -12.81 -11.29 -57.05
CA ALA A 103 -13.61 -10.13 -57.49
C ALA A 103 -14.52 -9.61 -56.37
N LEU A 104 -15.07 -10.49 -55.52
CA LEU A 104 -15.92 -10.07 -54.38
C LEU A 104 -15.11 -9.38 -53.28
N LEU A 105 -13.88 -9.84 -53.02
CA LEU A 105 -12.94 -9.18 -52.10
C LEU A 105 -12.52 -7.80 -52.61
N GLU A 106 -12.24 -7.69 -53.90
CA GLU A 106 -11.99 -6.40 -54.56
C GLU A 106 -13.22 -5.49 -54.49
N GLY A 107 -14.42 -6.04 -54.69
CA GLY A 107 -15.68 -5.32 -54.49
C GLY A 107 -15.87 -4.78 -53.07
N SER A 108 -15.56 -5.58 -52.05
CA SER A 108 -15.63 -5.17 -50.64
C SER A 108 -14.59 -4.09 -50.30
N SER A 109 -13.37 -4.16 -50.86
CA SER A 109 -12.36 -3.13 -50.64
C SER A 109 -12.79 -1.75 -51.17
N LEU A 110 -13.54 -1.72 -52.27
CA LEU A 110 -14.13 -0.49 -52.85
C LEU A 110 -15.23 0.12 -51.97
N LEU A 111 -15.83 -0.64 -51.05
CA LEU A 111 -16.85 -0.15 -50.11
C LEU A 111 -16.27 0.53 -48.86
N LYS A 112 -15.01 0.24 -48.50
CA LYS A 112 -14.37 0.77 -47.27
C LYS A 112 -14.39 2.29 -47.15
N PRO A 113 -14.06 3.08 -48.21
CA PRO A 113 -14.12 4.53 -48.13
C PRO A 113 -15.54 5.06 -47.91
N VAL A 114 -16.55 4.36 -48.45
CA VAL A 114 -17.97 4.72 -48.31
C VAL A 114 -18.44 4.44 -46.88
N LEU A 115 -18.05 3.30 -46.29
CA LEU A 115 -18.33 2.95 -44.90
C LEU A 115 -17.71 3.94 -43.93
N LEU A 116 -16.43 4.28 -44.10
CA LEU A 116 -15.73 5.21 -43.22
C LEU A 116 -16.42 6.57 -43.18
N ILE A 117 -16.77 7.13 -44.34
CA ILE A 117 -17.45 8.42 -44.43
C ILE A 117 -18.88 8.35 -43.88
N ALA A 118 -19.58 7.23 -44.11
CA ALA A 118 -20.91 6.99 -43.54
C ALA A 118 -20.88 6.98 -42.00
N TYR A 119 -19.88 6.33 -41.39
CA TYR A 119 -19.70 6.30 -39.93
C TYR A 119 -19.31 7.67 -39.37
N LEU A 120 -18.35 8.36 -39.99
CA LEU A 120 -17.96 9.69 -39.56
C LEU A 120 -19.15 10.66 -39.55
N ALA A 121 -20.03 10.58 -40.54
CA ALA A 121 -21.22 11.42 -40.58
C ALA A 121 -22.24 11.14 -39.45
N CYS A 122 -22.24 9.94 -38.85
CA CYS A 122 -23.10 9.59 -37.72
C CYS A 122 -22.70 10.27 -36.40
N ASP A 123 -21.41 10.61 -36.24
CA ASP A 123 -20.90 11.24 -35.02
C ASP A 123 -21.32 12.72 -34.90
N TRP A 124 -21.84 13.31 -35.99
CA TRP A 124 -22.19 14.72 -36.09
C TRP A 124 -23.68 14.96 -36.38
N THR A 125 -24.56 14.18 -35.75
CA THR A 125 -26.00 14.19 -36.03
C THR A 125 -26.79 15.34 -35.39
N ASP A 126 -26.18 16.15 -34.52
CA ASP A 126 -26.88 17.21 -33.77
C ASP A 126 -27.27 18.44 -34.61
N SER A 127 -26.71 18.60 -35.81
CA SER A 127 -27.02 19.72 -36.72
C SER A 127 -26.81 19.39 -38.20
N LEU A 128 -27.50 20.10 -39.10
CA LEU A 128 -27.29 19.94 -40.56
C LEU A 128 -25.85 20.26 -40.99
N ALA A 129 -25.21 21.24 -40.33
CA ALA A 129 -23.82 21.60 -40.59
C ALA A 129 -22.85 20.51 -40.11
N GLY A 130 -23.15 19.82 -39.01
CA GLY A 130 -22.38 18.68 -38.53
C GLY A 130 -22.42 17.51 -39.52
N VAL A 131 -23.63 17.11 -39.93
CA VAL A 131 -23.82 16.05 -40.93
C VAL A 131 -23.15 16.42 -42.26
N HIS A 132 -23.27 17.67 -42.69
CA HIS A 132 -22.58 18.20 -43.86
C HIS A 132 -21.05 18.04 -43.75
N ASN A 133 -20.45 18.47 -42.63
CA ASN A 133 -19.01 18.42 -42.44
C ASN A 133 -18.47 16.99 -42.34
N GLY A 134 -19.26 16.05 -41.81
CA GLY A 134 -18.90 14.62 -41.79
C GLY A 134 -18.94 13.96 -43.18
N LEU A 135 -19.74 14.49 -44.12
CA LEU A 135 -19.89 13.96 -45.48
C LEU A 135 -19.04 14.68 -46.54
N VAL A 136 -18.58 15.90 -46.24
CA VAL A 136 -17.63 16.62 -47.08
C VAL A 136 -16.22 16.14 -46.74
N PRO A 137 -15.41 15.69 -47.72
CA PRO A 137 -14.00 15.44 -47.46
C PRO A 137 -13.34 16.75 -47.01
N SER A 138 -12.81 16.78 -45.78
CA SER A 138 -12.13 17.94 -45.22
C SER A 138 -11.10 18.46 -46.23
N VAL A 139 -11.20 19.73 -46.61
CA VAL A 139 -10.21 20.39 -47.47
C VAL A 139 -8.86 20.29 -46.75
N GLY A 140 -8.02 19.39 -47.25
CA GLY A 140 -6.85 18.82 -46.57
C GLY A 140 -6.60 17.35 -46.92
N SER A 141 -7.57 16.65 -47.53
CA SER A 141 -7.42 15.27 -48.02
C SER A 141 -7.84 15.17 -49.50
N TYR A 142 -6.93 15.55 -50.40
CA TYR A 142 -6.98 15.15 -51.80
C TYR A 142 -5.60 14.65 -52.19
N ASP A 143 -5.21 13.49 -51.65
CA ASP A 143 -4.16 12.65 -52.25
C ASP A 143 -4.21 11.16 -51.86
N GLU A 144 -5.38 10.63 -51.47
CA GLU A 144 -5.59 9.17 -51.31
C GLU A 144 -6.83 8.67 -52.07
N ALA A 145 -7.05 9.22 -53.27
CA ALA A 145 -7.90 8.58 -54.28
C ALA A 145 -7.14 8.21 -55.57
N GLN A 146 -5.81 8.33 -55.56
CA GLN A 146 -4.92 7.75 -56.57
C GLN A 146 -3.78 6.96 -55.88
N ALA A 147 -4.17 5.90 -55.19
CA ALA A 147 -3.35 4.71 -55.06
C ALA A 147 -4.23 3.44 -55.13
N ILE A 148 -5.09 3.38 -56.14
CA ILE A 148 -5.17 2.15 -56.92
C ILE A 148 -4.04 2.31 -57.95
N ASN A 149 -2.84 1.87 -57.55
CA ASN A 149 -1.58 1.83 -58.30
C ASN A 149 -1.47 2.72 -59.56
N LEU A 150 -0.68 3.80 -59.48
CA LEU A 150 0.17 4.28 -60.57
C LEU A 150 1.28 5.14 -59.95
N SER A 151 2.52 4.66 -60.04
CA SER A 151 3.76 5.41 -59.79
C SER A 151 3.75 6.79 -60.47
N VAL A 152 4.09 7.87 -59.76
CA VAL A 152 4.88 9.05 -60.19
C VAL A 152 5.02 10.01 -59.00
N ASP A 153 6.24 10.54 -58.83
CA ASP A 153 6.69 11.52 -57.83
C ASP A 153 5.83 12.80 -57.68
N PHE A 154 6.02 13.48 -56.52
CA PHE A 154 5.59 14.83 -56.10
C PHE A 154 4.16 14.96 -55.52
N GLN A 155 3.93 15.56 -54.34
CA GLN A 155 4.53 16.80 -53.85
C GLN A 155 4.87 16.84 -52.34
N HIS A 156 6.17 16.97 -52.10
CA HIS A 156 6.87 17.24 -50.84
C HIS A 156 6.79 18.73 -50.38
N THR A 157 6.12 19.62 -51.12
CA THR A 157 6.44 21.07 -51.08
C THR A 157 5.79 21.89 -49.96
N SER A 158 4.80 21.38 -49.22
CA SER A 158 4.07 22.20 -48.22
C SER A 158 4.55 22.02 -46.78
N LEU A 159 5.10 20.85 -46.43
CA LEU A 159 5.71 20.58 -45.11
C LEU A 159 7.15 21.10 -45.00
N GLU A 160 7.80 21.35 -46.15
CA GLU A 160 9.17 21.87 -46.20
C GLU A 160 9.27 23.35 -45.79
N LYS A 161 8.18 24.10 -45.95
CA LYS A 161 8.09 25.52 -45.58
C LYS A 161 8.09 25.77 -44.07
N LEU A 162 7.71 24.79 -43.25
CA LEU A 162 7.78 24.89 -41.78
C LEU A 162 9.20 24.70 -41.24
N TYR A 163 10.14 24.16 -42.04
CA TYR A 163 11.48 23.77 -41.58
C TYR A 163 12.66 24.40 -42.36
N ASN A 164 12.44 25.31 -43.32
CA ASN A 164 13.50 25.94 -44.15
C ASN A 164 14.54 24.91 -44.63
N LEU A 165 14.12 24.01 -45.52
CA LEU A 165 15.00 23.01 -46.12
C LEU A 165 15.70 23.60 -47.34
N ASN A 166 17.00 23.85 -47.21
CA ASN A 166 17.89 23.84 -48.37
C ASN A 166 18.27 22.37 -48.64
N SER A 167 18.01 21.93 -49.87
CA SER A 167 18.50 20.67 -50.41
C SER A 167 20.02 20.69 -50.49
N GLY A 168 20.66 19.90 -49.63
CA GLY A 168 22.09 19.64 -49.67
C GLY A 168 22.34 18.33 -48.94
N ASP A 169 22.90 17.40 -49.69
CA ASP A 169 23.35 16.05 -49.32
C ASP A 169 23.68 15.84 -47.85
N ASP A 170 23.09 14.81 -47.24
CA ASP A 170 23.82 13.95 -46.31
C ASP A 170 23.14 12.57 -46.22
N VAL A 171 23.94 11.54 -46.49
CA VAL A 171 23.58 10.13 -46.40
C VAL A 171 23.48 9.77 -44.91
N PHE A 172 22.29 9.39 -44.43
CA PHE A 172 22.07 9.05 -43.03
C PHE A 172 22.29 7.56 -42.74
N PRO A 173 22.84 7.21 -41.57
CA PRO A 173 23.15 5.84 -41.24
C PRO A 173 21.88 5.05 -40.86
N ALA A 174 21.87 3.77 -41.20
CA ALA A 174 20.73 2.86 -41.07
C ALA A 174 20.30 2.64 -39.60
N TYR A 175 19.08 2.13 -39.45
CA TYR A 175 18.43 1.68 -38.20
C TYR A 175 19.35 0.90 -37.24
N ASP A 176 20.39 0.23 -37.74
CA ASP A 176 21.42 -0.48 -36.95
C ASP A 176 22.24 0.41 -36.00
N THR A 177 22.45 1.68 -36.36
CA THR A 177 23.15 2.66 -35.50
C THR A 177 22.33 3.02 -34.25
N PHE A 178 21.00 2.97 -34.37
CA PHE A 178 20.05 3.29 -33.30
C PHE A 178 20.08 2.24 -32.18
N GLN A 179 20.19 0.96 -32.55
CA GLN A 179 20.34 -0.17 -31.63
C GLN A 179 21.71 -0.17 -30.93
N THR A 180 22.77 0.17 -31.66
CA THR A 180 24.15 0.19 -31.13
C THR A 180 24.34 1.31 -30.10
N ALA A 181 23.73 2.48 -30.30
CA ALA A 181 23.78 3.63 -29.39
C ALA A 181 22.98 3.45 -28.08
N LEU A 182 22.08 2.47 -27.99
CA LEU A 182 21.30 2.22 -26.77
C LEU A 182 22.13 1.63 -25.62
N HIS A 183 23.27 1.00 -25.91
CA HIS A 183 24.01 0.16 -24.95
C HIS A 183 25.37 0.73 -24.50
N LEU A 184 25.86 1.81 -25.11
CA LEU A 184 27.10 2.48 -24.68
C LEU A 184 26.80 3.68 -23.77
N GLU A 185 27.67 3.92 -22.79
CA GLU A 185 27.69 5.15 -22.00
C GLU A 185 28.05 6.32 -22.93
N PRO A 186 27.28 7.44 -22.93
CA PRO A 186 27.55 8.56 -23.82
C PRO A 186 28.85 9.24 -23.40
N ASP A 187 29.71 9.56 -24.37
CA ASP A 187 30.81 10.47 -24.10
C ASP A 187 30.28 11.90 -23.86
N ARG A 188 31.14 12.78 -23.36
CA ARG A 188 30.77 14.15 -23.02
C ARG A 188 30.18 14.93 -24.21
N ALA A 189 30.71 14.70 -25.41
CA ALA A 189 30.27 15.39 -26.62
C ALA A 189 28.84 14.95 -27.00
N THR A 190 28.59 13.65 -27.03
CA THR A 190 27.27 13.06 -27.28
C THR A 190 26.25 13.52 -26.24
N PHE A 191 26.66 13.60 -24.97
CA PHE A 191 25.77 14.03 -23.89
C PHE A 191 25.39 15.51 -23.99
N LEU A 192 26.30 16.37 -24.42
CA LEU A 192 26.00 17.79 -24.71
C LEU A 192 25.11 17.93 -25.95
N GLU A 193 25.37 17.17 -27.01
CA GLU A 193 24.54 17.14 -28.22
C GLU A 193 23.09 16.73 -27.89
N TRP A 194 22.90 15.75 -27.01
CA TRP A 194 21.57 15.39 -26.51
C TRP A 194 20.85 16.59 -25.90
N MET A 195 21.52 17.33 -25.02
CA MET A 195 20.92 18.47 -24.36
C MET A 195 20.64 19.66 -25.30
N GLU A 196 21.47 19.84 -26.33
CA GLU A 196 21.24 20.84 -27.39
C GLU A 196 20.00 20.49 -28.22
N VAL A 197 19.88 19.24 -28.64
CA VAL A 197 18.75 18.75 -29.44
C VAL A 197 17.43 18.84 -28.67
N LEU A 198 17.43 18.55 -27.37
CA LEU A 198 16.25 18.67 -26.50
C LEU A 198 15.82 20.12 -26.24
N ASN A 199 16.76 21.07 -26.30
CA ASN A 199 16.47 22.51 -26.14
C ASN A 199 16.33 23.25 -27.48
N CYS A 200 16.31 22.53 -28.61
CA CYS A 200 16.26 23.12 -29.93
C CYS A 200 14.96 23.91 -30.13
N SER A 201 15.04 25.16 -30.61
CA SER A 201 13.86 26.00 -30.86
C SER A 201 12.87 25.41 -31.85
N LYS A 202 13.30 24.50 -32.73
CA LYS A 202 12.43 23.75 -33.65
C LYS A 202 11.46 22.80 -32.92
N GLN A 203 11.81 22.39 -31.69
CA GLN A 203 10.99 21.51 -30.86
C GLN A 203 10.12 22.31 -29.86
N ASP A 204 10.32 23.62 -29.74
CA ASP A 204 9.62 24.48 -28.78
C ASP A 204 8.22 24.88 -29.29
N ARG A 205 7.39 23.88 -29.57
CA ARG A 205 6.03 24.04 -30.08
C ARG A 205 5.03 23.30 -29.20
N ALA A 206 3.83 23.87 -29.06
CA ALA A 206 2.74 23.16 -28.41
C ALA A 206 2.44 21.84 -29.17
N PRO A 207 2.02 20.79 -28.45
CA PRO A 207 1.37 19.63 -29.04
C PRO A 207 0.24 20.06 -29.97
N VAL A 208 0.08 19.36 -31.10
CA VAL A 208 -1.03 19.60 -32.04
C VAL A 208 -1.99 18.41 -32.05
N ASP A 209 -3.07 18.51 -32.81
CA ASP A 209 -4.04 17.42 -33.01
C ASP A 209 -3.32 16.07 -33.21
N PHE A 210 -3.81 15.02 -32.55
CA PHE A 210 -3.16 13.70 -32.47
C PHE A 210 -2.60 13.19 -33.80
N ASN A 211 -3.38 13.26 -34.89
CA ASN A 211 -2.96 12.80 -36.22
C ASN A 211 -1.78 13.60 -36.79
N LYS A 212 -1.77 14.93 -36.57
CA LYS A 212 -0.68 15.81 -36.99
C LYS A 212 0.56 15.57 -36.13
N GLU A 213 0.37 15.38 -34.82
CA GLU A 213 1.46 15.11 -33.89
C GLU A 213 2.17 13.81 -34.26
N ARG A 214 1.42 12.75 -34.59
CA ARG A 214 1.95 11.49 -35.10
C ARG A 214 2.84 11.68 -36.33
N CYS A 215 2.36 12.40 -37.34
CA CYS A 215 3.15 12.67 -38.54
C CYS A 215 4.43 13.45 -38.23
N LEU A 216 4.39 14.41 -37.30
CA LEU A 216 5.56 15.19 -36.89
C LEU A 216 6.59 14.33 -36.15
N VAL A 217 6.15 13.39 -35.31
CA VAL A 217 7.03 12.42 -34.65
C VAL A 217 7.68 11.48 -35.67
N ASP A 218 6.93 10.96 -36.65
CA ASP A 218 7.47 10.09 -37.71
C ASP A 218 8.51 10.80 -38.59
N VAL A 219 8.31 12.09 -38.86
CA VAL A 219 9.30 12.92 -39.55
C VAL A 219 10.52 13.15 -38.68
N ARG A 220 10.34 13.38 -37.36
CA ARG A 220 11.45 13.54 -36.41
C ARG A 220 12.29 12.28 -36.30
N TYR A 221 11.70 11.09 -36.24
CA TYR A 221 12.47 9.84 -36.20
C TYR A 221 13.33 9.63 -37.45
N ARG A 222 12.83 10.04 -38.63
CA ARG A 222 13.59 9.95 -39.88
C ARG A 222 14.70 10.99 -40.01
N ARG A 223 14.47 12.21 -39.51
CA ARG A 223 15.41 13.35 -39.70
C ARG A 223 16.34 13.60 -38.53
N ASN A 224 15.92 13.25 -37.32
CA ASN A 224 16.68 13.48 -36.10
C ASN A 224 16.45 12.35 -35.08
N PRO A 225 16.96 11.14 -35.38
CA PRO A 225 16.80 9.98 -34.50
C PRO A 225 17.39 10.20 -33.10
N ILE A 226 18.40 11.08 -32.96
CA ILE A 226 19.05 11.33 -31.67
C ILE A 226 18.10 11.94 -30.63
N TYR A 227 17.04 12.65 -31.04
CA TYR A 227 16.09 13.27 -30.11
C TYR A 227 15.39 12.22 -29.23
N ALA A 228 15.03 11.07 -29.82
CA ALA A 228 14.37 9.98 -29.13
C ALA A 228 15.30 9.33 -28.09
N VAL A 229 16.55 9.06 -28.49
CA VAL A 229 17.59 8.50 -27.62
C VAL A 229 17.93 9.48 -26.49
N ALA A 230 18.16 10.74 -26.83
CA ALA A 230 18.41 11.82 -25.89
C ALA A 230 17.29 11.90 -24.86
N SER A 231 16.03 11.97 -25.32
CA SER A 231 14.85 12.11 -24.46
C SER A 231 14.79 11.04 -23.38
N MET A 232 15.06 9.77 -23.75
CA MET A 232 15.00 8.63 -22.85
C MET A 232 16.20 8.54 -21.90
N ARG A 233 17.43 8.73 -22.41
CA ARG A 233 18.66 8.35 -21.70
C ARG A 233 19.28 9.46 -20.89
N TRP A 234 19.10 10.73 -21.27
CA TRP A 234 19.76 11.83 -20.56
C TRP A 234 19.52 11.84 -19.03
N PRO A 235 18.31 11.52 -18.50
CA PRO A 235 18.08 11.54 -17.07
C PRO A 235 18.88 10.47 -16.30
N GLU A 236 19.28 9.38 -16.96
CA GLU A 236 20.02 8.27 -16.35
C GLU A 236 21.47 8.65 -16.05
N TYR A 237 22.06 9.49 -16.89
CA TYR A 237 23.44 9.96 -16.79
C TYR A 237 23.56 11.35 -16.17
N ALA A 238 22.43 12.01 -15.89
CA ALA A 238 22.40 13.38 -15.40
C ALA A 238 23.11 13.57 -14.05
N LYS A 239 23.00 12.61 -13.11
CA LYS A 239 23.67 12.70 -11.80
C LYS A 239 25.20 12.74 -11.93
N SER A 240 25.77 11.83 -12.72
CA SER A 240 27.22 11.72 -12.90
C SER A 240 27.83 12.86 -13.71
N ASN A 241 27.04 13.51 -14.57
CA ASN A 241 27.49 14.54 -15.51
C ASN A 241 26.89 15.92 -15.23
N TRP A 242 26.37 16.14 -14.02
CA TRP A 242 25.54 17.31 -13.71
C TRP A 242 26.23 18.65 -13.98
N LEU A 243 27.53 18.76 -13.70
CA LEU A 243 28.30 19.99 -13.92
C LEU A 243 28.30 20.44 -15.38
N ASP A 244 28.30 19.50 -16.32
CA ASP A 244 28.34 19.81 -17.76
C ASP A 244 26.96 20.19 -18.31
N ILE A 245 25.89 19.63 -17.76
CA ILE A 245 24.52 19.79 -18.30
C ILE A 245 23.61 20.66 -17.44
N LYS A 246 24.11 21.25 -16.36
CA LYS A 246 23.32 22.05 -15.43
C LYS A 246 22.49 23.11 -16.14
N GLU A 247 23.10 23.96 -16.95
CA GLU A 247 22.38 25.05 -17.62
C GLU A 247 21.39 24.53 -18.69
N PRO A 248 21.77 23.60 -19.59
CA PRO A 248 20.81 23.01 -20.54
C PRO A 248 19.65 22.27 -19.86
N ALA A 249 19.89 21.56 -18.76
CA ALA A 249 18.84 20.84 -18.03
C ALA A 249 17.89 21.81 -17.32
N GLN A 250 18.41 22.87 -16.72
CA GLN A 250 17.61 23.94 -16.13
C GLN A 250 16.78 24.71 -17.16
N ARG A 251 17.29 24.85 -18.39
CA ARG A 251 16.54 25.44 -19.52
C ARG A 251 15.39 24.53 -19.95
N LEU A 252 15.64 23.22 -20.06
CA LEU A 252 14.59 22.25 -20.39
C LEU A 252 13.54 22.18 -19.28
N PHE A 253 13.95 22.21 -18.01
CA PHE A 253 13.06 22.18 -16.83
C PHE A 253 12.75 23.60 -16.33
N SER A 254 12.51 24.54 -17.24
CA SER A 254 12.15 25.91 -16.88
C SER A 254 10.83 25.95 -16.10
N HIS A 255 10.68 26.95 -15.23
CA HIS A 255 9.40 27.27 -14.60
C HIS A 255 8.98 28.70 -14.99
N PRO A 256 7.81 28.90 -15.65
CA PRO A 256 6.85 27.87 -16.09
C PRO A 256 7.42 26.93 -17.18
N ALA A 257 6.77 25.78 -17.35
CA ALA A 257 7.18 24.77 -18.32
C ALA A 257 7.20 25.34 -19.75
N SER A 258 8.29 25.08 -20.49
CA SER A 258 8.42 25.40 -21.91
C SER A 258 7.73 24.34 -22.78
N ASN A 259 7.52 24.63 -24.07
CA ASN A 259 7.01 23.59 -24.96
C ASN A 259 8.07 22.52 -25.23
N ASN A 260 9.36 22.87 -25.21
CA ASN A 260 10.46 21.90 -25.20
C ASN A 260 10.28 20.86 -24.09
N PHE A 261 9.92 21.29 -22.87
CA PHE A 261 9.64 20.36 -21.77
C PHE A 261 8.48 19.42 -22.10
N ILE A 262 7.36 19.96 -22.61
CA ILE A 262 6.17 19.16 -22.94
C ILE A 262 6.50 18.13 -24.03
N GLN A 263 7.17 18.57 -25.11
CA GLN A 263 7.58 17.69 -26.21
C GLN A 263 8.58 16.62 -25.76
N TRP A 264 9.51 16.97 -24.88
CA TRP A 264 10.42 16.00 -24.27
C TRP A 264 9.68 15.00 -23.37
N ALA A 265 8.76 15.46 -22.53
CA ALA A 265 8.01 14.59 -21.61
C ALA A 265 7.14 13.57 -22.37
N LEU A 266 6.47 14.01 -23.44
CA LEU A 266 5.69 13.13 -24.31
C LEU A 266 6.59 12.11 -25.02
N GLU A 267 7.76 12.52 -25.51
CA GLU A 267 8.70 11.60 -26.14
C GLU A 267 9.30 10.61 -25.14
N TYR A 268 9.65 11.07 -23.94
CA TYR A 268 10.12 10.23 -22.86
C TYR A 268 9.11 9.11 -22.57
N ALA A 269 7.82 9.45 -22.48
CA ALA A 269 6.76 8.45 -22.25
C ALA A 269 6.68 7.42 -23.39
N ARG A 270 6.71 7.86 -24.66
CA ARG A 270 6.72 6.96 -25.84
C ARG A 270 7.90 6.00 -25.84
N MET A 271 9.10 6.53 -25.59
CA MET A 271 10.32 5.74 -25.64
C MET A 271 10.47 4.80 -24.45
N ARG A 272 10.04 5.23 -23.25
CA ARG A 272 10.20 4.45 -22.03
C ARG A 272 9.12 3.37 -21.87
N PHE A 273 7.92 3.64 -22.38
CA PHE A 273 6.73 2.81 -22.21
C PHE A 273 5.99 2.63 -23.55
N PRO A 274 6.61 2.04 -24.58
CA PRO A 274 6.03 1.94 -25.92
C PRO A 274 4.68 1.20 -25.92
N ASP A 275 4.54 0.13 -25.13
CA ASP A 275 3.29 -0.62 -24.98
C ASP A 275 2.10 0.22 -24.48
N HIS A 276 2.36 1.38 -23.88
CA HIS A 276 1.34 2.27 -23.31
C HIS A 276 1.17 3.60 -24.05
N PHE A 277 2.15 4.03 -24.86
CA PHE A 277 2.17 5.38 -25.45
C PHE A 277 2.57 5.42 -26.93
N GLU A 278 3.03 4.32 -27.53
CA GLU A 278 3.35 4.28 -28.96
C GLU A 278 2.09 4.40 -29.82
N PHE A 279 2.24 4.95 -31.03
CA PHE A 279 1.15 5.12 -31.99
C PHE A 279 0.72 3.76 -32.56
N GLY A 280 -0.06 3.00 -31.81
CA GLY A 280 -0.69 1.74 -32.24
C GLY A 280 -2.20 1.88 -32.50
N HIS A 281 -2.82 0.86 -33.08
CA HIS A 281 -4.28 0.78 -33.33
C HIS A 281 -5.13 0.54 -32.08
N ASN A 282 -4.59 0.72 -30.87
CA ASN A 282 -5.31 0.48 -29.62
C ASN A 282 -5.73 1.81 -28.98
N ASP A 283 -7.04 1.98 -28.78
CA ASP A 283 -7.68 3.18 -28.24
C ASP A 283 -7.13 3.57 -26.84
N ASP A 284 -6.62 2.61 -26.06
CA ASP A 284 -6.05 2.88 -24.72
C ASP A 284 -4.76 3.72 -24.78
N ALA A 285 -3.85 3.44 -25.72
CA ALA A 285 -2.59 4.19 -25.84
C ALA A 285 -2.83 5.64 -26.27
N VAL A 286 -3.80 5.84 -27.18
CA VAL A 286 -4.26 7.17 -27.60
C VAL A 286 -4.84 7.93 -26.41
N SER A 287 -5.73 7.30 -25.65
CA SER A 287 -6.34 7.88 -24.45
C SER A 287 -5.30 8.27 -23.39
N ARG A 288 -4.28 7.42 -23.16
CA ARG A 288 -3.19 7.72 -22.21
C ARG A 288 -2.32 8.89 -22.67
N LEU A 289 -1.99 8.96 -23.96
CA LEU A 289 -1.18 10.04 -24.52
C LEU A 289 -1.94 11.38 -24.48
N LEU A 290 -3.23 11.38 -24.81
CA LEU A 290 -4.09 12.56 -24.69
C LEU A 290 -4.17 13.05 -23.24
N ALA A 291 -4.44 12.14 -22.30
CA ALA A 291 -4.47 12.47 -20.88
C ALA A 291 -3.12 13.01 -20.36
N LEU A 292 -1.99 12.47 -20.83
CA LEU A 292 -0.67 12.99 -20.47
C LEU A 292 -0.44 14.39 -21.07
N THR A 293 -0.85 14.60 -22.31
CA THR A 293 -0.79 15.90 -22.99
C THR A 293 -1.59 16.95 -22.23
N ASP A 294 -2.84 16.65 -21.89
CA ASP A 294 -3.74 17.53 -21.15
C ASP A 294 -3.14 17.96 -19.80
N GLU A 295 -2.57 17.01 -19.04
CA GLU A 295 -1.99 17.29 -17.72
C GLU A 295 -0.69 18.12 -17.80
N LEU A 296 0.10 17.95 -18.86
CA LEU A 296 1.28 18.77 -19.15
C LEU A 296 0.89 20.21 -19.54
N GLU A 297 -0.10 20.35 -20.43
CA GLU A 297 -0.59 21.67 -20.90
C GLU A 297 -1.34 22.44 -19.80
N CYS A 298 -2.15 21.74 -19.00
CA CYS A 298 -2.84 22.29 -17.83
C CYS A 298 -1.90 22.55 -16.64
N ARG A 299 -0.62 22.18 -16.75
CA ARG A 299 0.41 22.36 -15.71
C ARG A 299 0.10 21.66 -14.39
N THR A 300 -0.67 20.58 -14.44
CA THR A 300 -0.91 19.68 -13.31
C THR A 300 0.19 18.61 -13.21
N LEU A 301 0.87 18.30 -14.31
CA LEU A 301 2.12 17.54 -14.34
C LEU A 301 3.28 18.46 -14.74
N THR A 302 4.15 18.77 -13.78
CA THR A 302 5.13 19.88 -13.90
C THR A 302 6.58 19.41 -13.97
N PRO A 303 7.55 20.29 -14.33
CA PRO A 303 8.98 19.98 -14.22
C PRO A 303 9.39 19.49 -12.83
N LEU A 304 8.72 19.95 -11.78
CA LEU A 304 8.97 19.48 -10.41
C LEU A 304 8.62 17.99 -10.26
N HIS A 305 7.49 17.54 -10.81
CA HIS A 305 7.10 16.13 -10.81
C HIS A 305 8.16 15.25 -11.47
N PHE A 306 8.63 15.62 -12.66
CA PHE A 306 9.64 14.84 -13.37
C PHE A 306 11.01 14.87 -12.68
N SER A 307 11.44 16.02 -12.15
CA SER A 307 12.70 16.10 -11.42
C SER A 307 12.69 15.22 -10.16
N ALA A 308 11.56 15.17 -9.45
CA ALA A 308 11.34 14.29 -8.31
C ALA A 308 11.27 12.81 -8.74
N MET A 309 10.52 12.50 -9.80
CA MET A 309 10.36 11.17 -10.40
C MET A 309 11.68 10.52 -10.82
N PHE A 310 12.62 11.31 -11.31
CA PHE A 310 13.93 10.85 -11.74
C PHE A 310 15.00 10.85 -10.66
N GLY A 311 14.68 11.38 -9.48
CA GLY A 311 15.66 11.49 -8.43
C GLY A 311 16.73 12.56 -8.71
N LEU A 312 16.43 13.64 -9.45
CA LEU A 312 17.41 14.69 -9.81
C LEU A 312 17.36 15.88 -8.83
N SER A 313 18.07 15.76 -7.70
CA SER A 313 17.95 16.69 -6.56
C SER A 313 18.28 18.14 -6.91
N ASP A 314 19.32 18.37 -7.71
CA ASP A 314 19.71 19.73 -8.11
C ASP A 314 18.68 20.40 -9.03
N LEU A 315 18.04 19.64 -9.93
CA LEU A 315 16.90 20.15 -10.72
C LEU A 315 15.69 20.41 -9.84
N CYS A 316 15.37 19.49 -8.93
CA CYS A 316 14.26 19.65 -7.99
C CYS A 316 14.40 20.95 -7.19
N ARG A 317 15.59 21.19 -6.61
CA ARG A 317 15.91 22.44 -5.90
C ARG A 317 15.83 23.67 -6.80
N PHE A 318 16.34 23.60 -8.03
CA PHE A 318 16.26 24.71 -8.99
C PHE A 318 14.80 25.08 -9.30
N VAL A 319 13.97 24.09 -9.63
CA VAL A 319 12.56 24.30 -9.99
C VAL A 319 11.79 24.89 -8.80
N LEU A 320 12.04 24.37 -7.59
CA LEU A 320 11.47 24.93 -6.36
C LEU A 320 11.94 26.36 -6.07
N LEU A 321 13.22 26.68 -6.33
CA LEU A 321 13.74 28.05 -6.21
C LEU A 321 13.10 29.02 -7.20
N LYS A 322 12.61 28.53 -8.35
CA LYS A 322 11.86 29.32 -9.32
C LYS A 322 10.38 29.51 -8.97
N GLY A 323 9.94 29.05 -7.79
CA GLY A 323 8.59 29.27 -7.28
C GLY A 323 7.58 28.20 -7.69
N ALA A 324 8.04 27.02 -8.13
CA ALA A 324 7.14 25.91 -8.39
C ALA A 324 6.44 25.47 -7.09
N ASP A 325 5.11 25.32 -7.17
CA ASP A 325 4.31 24.82 -6.05
C ASP A 325 4.58 23.32 -5.84
N VAL A 326 5.02 23.00 -4.63
CA VAL A 326 5.40 21.65 -4.18
C VAL A 326 4.21 20.73 -3.99
N ASN A 327 2.99 21.28 -3.90
CA ASN A 327 1.76 20.55 -3.61
C ASN A 327 0.82 20.40 -4.79
N ILE A 328 1.21 20.82 -6.01
CA ILE A 328 0.43 20.54 -7.22
C ILE A 328 0.20 19.03 -7.29
N ALA A 329 -1.06 18.62 -7.39
CA ALA A 329 -1.43 17.22 -7.49
C ALA A 329 -2.49 17.06 -8.58
N GLY A 330 -2.21 16.20 -9.56
CA GLY A 330 -3.12 15.85 -10.65
C GLY A 330 -3.40 14.35 -10.68
N ARG A 331 -3.78 13.83 -11.85
CA ARG A 331 -3.99 12.39 -12.08
C ARG A 331 -2.74 11.55 -11.78
N PHE A 332 -1.56 12.15 -11.87
CA PHE A 332 -0.27 11.51 -11.62
C PHE A 332 0.23 11.66 -10.17
N GLY A 333 -0.60 12.20 -9.26
CA GLY A 333 -0.22 12.48 -7.88
C GLY A 333 0.56 13.78 -7.74
N SER A 334 1.18 13.99 -6.58
CA SER A 334 2.02 15.17 -6.30
C SER A 334 3.51 14.89 -6.58
N PRO A 335 4.39 15.91 -6.58
CA PRO A 335 5.83 15.69 -6.73
C PRO A 335 6.41 14.71 -5.70
N LEU A 336 5.89 14.73 -4.46
CA LEU A 336 6.30 13.78 -3.43
C LEU A 336 5.85 12.34 -3.76
N TYR A 337 4.65 12.16 -4.33
CA TYR A 337 4.21 10.85 -4.80
C TYR A 337 5.10 10.34 -5.95
N CYS A 338 5.43 11.22 -6.91
CA CYS A 338 6.36 10.90 -7.98
C CYS A 338 7.76 10.52 -7.46
N ALA A 339 8.26 11.18 -6.42
CA ALA A 339 9.52 10.80 -5.78
C ALA A 339 9.48 9.38 -5.19
N LEU A 340 8.38 8.98 -4.56
CA LEU A 340 8.28 7.67 -3.89
C LEU A 340 7.98 6.52 -4.85
N VAL A 341 7.22 6.77 -5.92
CA VAL A 341 6.85 5.73 -6.88
C VAL A 341 7.81 5.66 -8.06
N GLY A 342 8.34 6.80 -8.49
CA GLY A 342 9.27 6.92 -9.61
C GLY A 342 8.61 6.89 -10.98
N ARG A 343 9.38 6.50 -11.99
CA ARG A 343 9.01 6.60 -13.43
C ARG A 343 7.68 5.91 -13.78
N GLN A 344 7.30 4.87 -13.05
CA GLN A 344 6.10 4.08 -13.30
C GLN A 344 4.79 4.84 -13.04
N VAL A 345 4.86 6.00 -12.38
CA VAL A 345 3.72 6.91 -12.24
C VAL A 345 3.11 7.28 -13.60
N LEU A 346 3.90 7.38 -14.68
CA LEU A 346 3.35 7.70 -16.00
C LEU A 346 2.38 6.63 -16.51
N VAL A 347 2.56 5.37 -16.11
CA VAL A 347 1.68 4.26 -16.51
C VAL A 347 0.57 4.04 -15.50
N GLN A 348 0.93 3.95 -14.21
CA GLN A 348 0.04 3.59 -13.11
C GLN A 348 -0.78 4.76 -12.58
N LYS A 349 -0.36 6.00 -12.86
CA LYS A 349 -0.97 7.23 -12.35
C LYS A 349 -1.04 7.19 -10.81
N ALA A 350 -1.94 7.96 -10.21
CA ALA A 350 -2.31 7.85 -8.80
C ALA A 350 -3.37 6.76 -8.53
N GLU A 351 -3.45 5.74 -9.39
CA GLU A 351 -4.48 4.70 -9.40
C GLU A 351 -3.85 3.32 -9.69
N ALA A 352 -2.99 2.85 -8.79
CA ALA A 352 -2.42 1.51 -8.95
C ALA A 352 -3.46 0.42 -8.60
N PRO A 353 -3.41 -0.76 -9.25
CA PRO A 353 -4.45 -1.77 -9.01
C PRO A 353 -4.34 -2.41 -7.62
N SER A 354 -3.11 -2.63 -7.14
CA SER A 354 -2.87 -3.24 -5.83
C SER A 354 -1.51 -2.85 -5.25
N TRP A 355 -1.33 -3.09 -3.95
CA TRP A 355 -0.04 -2.95 -3.28
C TRP A 355 1.07 -3.79 -3.91
N GLU A 356 0.75 -4.98 -4.42
CA GLU A 356 1.74 -5.85 -5.05
C GLU A 356 2.24 -5.29 -6.38
N ALA A 357 1.31 -4.80 -7.21
CA ALA A 357 1.64 -4.16 -8.47
C ALA A 357 2.46 -2.88 -8.26
N LEU A 358 2.06 -2.07 -7.27
CA LEU A 358 2.78 -0.85 -6.91
C LEU A 358 4.20 -1.18 -6.43
N ARG A 359 4.33 -2.04 -5.42
CA ARG A 359 5.62 -2.44 -4.84
C ARG A 359 6.57 -3.04 -5.88
N THR A 360 6.05 -3.82 -6.83
CA THR A 360 6.87 -4.40 -7.89
C THR A 360 7.43 -3.33 -8.82
N ALA A 361 6.61 -2.34 -9.17
CA ALA A 361 6.93 -1.31 -10.14
C ALA A 361 7.75 -0.14 -9.55
N MET A 362 7.58 0.16 -8.25
CA MET A 362 8.21 1.31 -7.59
C MET A 362 9.72 1.37 -7.83
N ASN A 363 10.20 2.54 -8.24
CA ASN A 363 11.62 2.90 -8.29
C ASN A 363 11.80 4.28 -7.63
N PRO A 364 11.83 4.33 -6.28
CA PRO A 364 11.83 5.58 -5.54
C PRO A 364 13.14 6.37 -5.69
N ALA A 365 13.03 7.69 -5.54
CA ALA A 365 14.15 8.58 -5.34
C ALA A 365 14.80 8.39 -3.95
N ASP A 366 16.00 8.95 -3.78
CA ASP A 366 16.72 8.94 -2.51
C ASP A 366 16.08 9.86 -1.45
N SER A 367 16.48 9.69 -0.19
CA SER A 367 16.00 10.50 0.93
C SER A 367 16.32 11.99 0.80
N VAL A 368 17.32 12.37 0.01
CA VAL A 368 17.71 13.78 -0.19
C VAL A 368 16.57 14.55 -0.84
N ILE A 369 15.94 13.99 -1.88
CA ILE A 369 14.80 14.64 -2.56
C ILE A 369 13.56 14.65 -1.69
N VAL A 370 13.30 13.56 -0.99
CA VAL A 370 12.18 13.48 -0.06
C VAL A 370 12.31 14.57 1.01
N ARG A 371 13.53 14.76 1.54
CA ARG A 371 13.86 15.83 2.49
C ARG A 371 13.62 17.21 1.89
N ASP A 372 14.21 17.49 0.73
CA ASP A 372 14.09 18.80 0.06
C ASP A 372 12.62 19.18 -0.21
N LEU A 373 11.78 18.21 -0.61
CA LEU A 373 10.35 18.43 -0.85
C LEU A 373 9.58 18.70 0.45
N VAL A 374 9.79 17.88 1.48
CA VAL A 374 9.09 18.01 2.77
C VAL A 374 9.49 19.31 3.47
N GLU A 375 10.77 19.68 3.48
CA GLU A 375 11.25 20.95 4.04
C GLU A 375 10.66 22.19 3.33
N ARG A 376 10.29 22.04 2.06
CA ARG A 376 9.60 23.09 1.29
C ARG A 376 8.07 23.05 1.40
N GLY A 377 7.53 22.20 2.28
CA GLY A 377 6.11 22.17 2.60
C GLY A 377 5.29 21.17 1.78
N ALA A 378 5.91 20.13 1.22
CA ALA A 378 5.18 19.03 0.61
C ALA A 378 4.23 18.37 1.64
N SER A 379 2.95 18.24 1.28
CA SER A 379 1.93 17.64 2.12
C SER A 379 2.10 16.14 2.18
N CYS A 380 2.46 15.62 3.36
CA CYS A 380 2.49 14.17 3.64
C CYS A 380 1.11 13.62 4.04
N LYS A 381 0.02 14.38 3.86
CA LYS A 381 -1.34 14.01 4.30
C LYS A 381 -2.27 13.62 3.15
N LEU A 382 -1.83 13.76 1.89
CA LEU A 382 -2.64 13.36 0.73
C LEU A 382 -2.88 11.85 0.72
N ARG A 383 -4.00 11.46 0.11
CA ARG A 383 -4.39 10.06 -0.11
C ARG A 383 -4.55 9.81 -1.60
N PHE A 384 -4.17 8.62 -2.02
CA PHE A 384 -4.27 8.15 -3.41
C PHE A 384 -5.08 6.86 -3.46
N ASN A 385 -5.70 6.54 -4.59
CA ASN A 385 -6.59 5.40 -4.66
C ASN A 385 -5.83 4.15 -5.13
N LEU A 386 -6.12 3.00 -4.51
CA LEU A 386 -5.90 1.70 -5.15
C LEU A 386 -7.27 1.17 -5.58
N THR A 387 -7.34 0.48 -6.72
CA THR A 387 -8.63 -0.04 -7.20
C THR A 387 -9.27 -1.01 -6.21
N ASP A 388 -8.44 -1.70 -5.42
CA ASP A 388 -8.87 -2.72 -4.46
C ASP A 388 -8.97 -2.18 -3.00
N ASP A 389 -8.61 -0.92 -2.73
CA ASP A 389 -8.56 -0.36 -1.38
C ASP A 389 -9.41 0.93 -1.23
N ILE A 390 -10.53 0.80 -0.51
CA ILE A 390 -11.49 1.88 -0.25
C ILE A 390 -10.89 2.95 0.68
N SER A 391 -9.85 2.63 1.46
CA SER A 391 -9.31 3.52 2.50
C SER A 391 -8.32 4.58 1.99
N GLY A 392 -7.77 4.35 0.78
CA GLY A 392 -6.77 5.18 0.13
C GLY A 392 -5.36 5.02 0.73
N VAL A 393 -4.36 5.00 -0.14
CA VAL A 393 -2.94 4.88 0.21
C VAL A 393 -2.43 6.18 0.79
N THR A 394 -1.72 6.06 1.92
CA THR A 394 -1.09 7.19 2.60
C THR A 394 0.42 7.24 2.32
N PHE A 395 0.98 8.45 2.43
CA PHE A 395 2.41 8.68 2.25
C PHE A 395 3.30 7.85 3.19
N PRO A 396 2.99 7.68 4.50
CA PRO A 396 3.75 6.78 5.36
C PRO A 396 3.86 5.35 4.83
N SER A 397 2.78 4.80 4.27
CA SER A 397 2.78 3.46 3.71
C SER A 397 3.67 3.35 2.46
N LEU A 398 3.57 4.34 1.56
CA LEU A 398 4.45 4.44 0.39
C LEU A 398 5.91 4.60 0.79
N ALA A 399 6.18 5.44 1.79
CA ALA A 399 7.53 5.72 2.27
C ALA A 399 8.17 4.49 2.92
N PHE A 400 7.39 3.70 3.66
CA PHE A 400 7.85 2.42 4.22
C PHE A 400 8.24 1.45 3.10
N ALA A 401 7.40 1.31 2.08
CA ALA A 401 7.70 0.46 0.92
C ALA A 401 8.90 0.97 0.11
N ALA A 402 8.99 2.29 -0.10
CA ALA A 402 10.10 2.93 -0.78
C ALA A 402 11.42 2.73 -0.03
N SER A 403 11.40 2.85 1.30
CA SER A 403 12.58 2.62 2.14
C SER A 403 13.14 1.22 1.97
N ILE A 404 12.28 0.20 1.91
CA ILE A 404 12.69 -1.19 1.66
C ILE A 404 13.28 -1.34 0.26
N LYS A 405 12.70 -0.67 -0.75
CA LYS A 405 13.16 -0.75 -2.14
C LYS A 405 14.52 -0.12 -2.37
N VAL A 406 14.76 1.04 -1.76
CA VAL A 406 16.03 1.78 -1.88
C VAL A 406 17.08 1.27 -0.88
N GLY A 407 16.65 0.71 0.24
CA GLY A 407 17.55 0.37 1.35
C GLY A 407 17.84 1.55 2.27
N ASP A 408 16.98 2.57 2.29
CA ASP A 408 17.19 3.84 2.99
C ASP A 408 16.08 4.12 4.01
N PHE A 409 16.44 4.13 5.29
CA PHE A 409 15.54 4.38 6.41
C PHE A 409 14.97 5.82 6.42
N ASP A 410 15.77 6.79 5.95
CA ASP A 410 15.46 8.21 6.11
C ASP A 410 14.20 8.60 5.33
N ILE A 411 13.89 7.91 4.23
CA ILE A 411 12.70 8.13 3.42
C ILE A 411 11.43 8.02 4.29
N PHE A 412 11.28 6.90 5.02
CA PHE A 412 10.15 6.70 5.92
C PHE A 412 10.21 7.67 7.10
N ASP A 413 11.39 7.87 7.68
CA ASP A 413 11.56 8.71 8.87
C ASP A 413 11.13 10.17 8.64
N ILE A 414 11.55 10.77 7.52
CA ILE A 414 11.18 12.13 7.14
C ILE A 414 9.67 12.25 6.99
N ILE A 415 9.06 11.31 6.26
CA ILE A 415 7.64 11.36 5.92
C ILE A 415 6.75 11.11 7.13
N ILE A 416 7.07 10.12 7.97
CA ILE A 416 6.22 9.80 9.13
C ILE A 416 6.26 10.93 10.16
N ARG A 417 7.41 11.60 10.35
CA ARG A 417 7.52 12.80 11.18
C ARG A 417 6.63 13.93 10.69
N ALA A 418 6.59 14.17 9.39
CA ALA A 418 5.77 15.21 8.78
C ALA A 418 4.27 14.85 8.71
N ALA A 419 3.94 13.58 8.48
CA ALA A 419 2.56 13.08 8.45
C ALA A 419 1.93 13.02 9.85
N GLY A 420 2.73 12.67 10.85
CA GLY A 420 2.37 12.60 12.26
C GLY A 420 1.67 11.32 12.71
N ARG A 421 1.22 10.44 11.79
CA ARG A 421 0.56 9.17 12.12
C ARG A 421 0.50 8.20 10.95
N LEU A 422 0.27 6.92 11.25
CA LEU A 422 -0.03 5.89 10.26
C LEU A 422 -1.50 5.88 9.85
N GLY A 423 -1.74 5.52 8.59
CA GLY A 423 -3.09 5.29 8.04
C GLY A 423 -3.52 3.82 8.18
N PRO A 424 -4.83 3.53 8.03
CA PRO A 424 -5.35 2.16 8.07
C PRO A 424 -4.81 1.29 6.91
N ASP A 425 -4.45 1.90 5.78
CA ASP A 425 -3.85 1.25 4.61
C ASP A 425 -2.50 0.59 4.92
N PHE A 426 -1.81 1.07 5.97
CA PHE A 426 -0.53 0.54 6.43
C PHE A 426 -0.64 -0.94 6.80
N GLU A 427 -1.78 -1.37 7.37
CA GLU A 427 -2.01 -2.78 7.70
C GLU A 427 -2.01 -3.65 6.43
N SER A 428 -2.75 -3.23 5.40
CA SER A 428 -2.87 -3.94 4.12
C SER A 428 -1.50 -4.04 3.44
N MET A 429 -0.75 -2.94 3.45
CA MET A 429 0.60 -2.87 2.90
C MET A 429 1.57 -3.85 3.57
N ILE A 430 1.60 -3.91 4.91
CA ILE A 430 2.49 -4.82 5.65
C ILE A 430 2.12 -6.29 5.41
N ARG A 431 0.83 -6.63 5.30
CA ARG A 431 0.40 -8.02 5.05
C ARG A 431 0.92 -8.59 3.73
N GLY A 432 1.21 -7.74 2.74
CA GLY A 432 1.83 -8.14 1.48
C GLY A 432 3.31 -8.53 1.58
N TYR A 433 3.99 -8.22 2.68
CA TYR A 433 5.40 -8.55 2.85
C TYR A 433 5.59 -9.98 3.37
N CYS A 434 6.05 -10.86 2.48
CA CYS A 434 6.56 -12.19 2.79
C CYS A 434 8.04 -12.29 2.42
N PHE A 435 8.93 -11.94 3.34
CA PHE A 435 10.37 -12.05 3.13
C PHE A 435 10.82 -13.51 3.24
N ARG A 436 11.28 -14.11 2.13
CA ARG A 436 11.74 -15.52 2.10
C ARG A 436 13.21 -15.68 2.51
N SER A 437 14.02 -14.63 2.36
CA SER A 437 15.45 -14.63 2.68
C SER A 437 15.92 -13.22 3.04
N PHE A 438 16.82 -13.11 4.03
CA PHE A 438 17.39 -11.83 4.46
C PHE A 438 18.89 -11.78 4.27
N ASN A 439 19.39 -10.64 3.82
CA ASN A 439 20.74 -10.20 4.15
C ASN A 439 20.71 -9.36 5.44
N GLN A 440 21.86 -9.23 6.11
CA GLN A 440 21.95 -8.58 7.41
C GLN A 440 21.54 -7.09 7.37
N GLU A 441 21.82 -6.39 6.27
CA GLU A 441 21.48 -4.98 6.11
C GLU A 441 19.97 -4.74 6.02
N LEU A 442 19.25 -5.60 5.30
CA LEU A 442 17.79 -5.53 5.21
C LEU A 442 17.14 -5.83 6.58
N GLN A 443 17.71 -6.73 7.39
CA GLN A 443 17.23 -6.99 8.74
C GLN A 443 17.33 -5.74 9.62
N LYS A 444 18.50 -5.09 9.63
CA LYS A 444 18.71 -3.83 10.37
C LYS A 444 17.74 -2.74 9.90
N LEU A 445 17.56 -2.61 8.58
CA LEU A 445 16.63 -1.64 8.02
C LEU A 445 15.19 -1.90 8.47
N ILE A 446 14.70 -3.14 8.37
CA ILE A 446 13.33 -3.47 8.79
C ILE A 446 13.16 -3.29 10.30
N SER A 447 14.14 -3.65 11.12
CA SER A 447 14.13 -3.36 12.56
C SER A 447 13.95 -1.87 12.84
N LYS A 448 14.69 -0.99 12.15
CA LYS A 448 14.55 0.46 12.27
C LYS A 448 13.17 0.95 11.81
N LEU A 449 12.71 0.49 10.65
CA LEU A 449 11.43 0.87 10.08
C LEU A 449 10.26 0.46 10.99
N VAL A 450 10.26 -0.77 11.49
CA VAL A 450 9.22 -1.28 12.41
C VAL A 450 9.25 -0.53 13.74
N THR A 451 10.44 -0.27 14.29
CA THR A 451 10.59 0.50 15.54
C THR A 451 9.98 1.89 15.37
N ARG A 452 10.32 2.60 14.28
CA ARG A 452 9.74 3.91 13.97
C ARG A 452 8.24 3.86 13.70
N ALA A 453 7.74 2.81 13.03
CA ALA A 453 6.32 2.64 12.78
C ALA A 453 5.55 2.46 14.11
N LEU A 454 6.10 1.68 15.06
CA LEU A 454 5.52 1.53 16.39
C LEU A 454 5.46 2.86 17.15
N ASP A 455 6.49 3.70 17.06
CA ASP A 455 6.55 5.01 17.72
C ASP A 455 5.38 5.92 17.33
N TYR A 456 5.01 5.90 16.04
CA TYR A 456 3.92 6.71 15.49
C TYR A 456 2.56 6.00 15.51
N HIS A 457 2.53 4.71 15.83
CA HIS A 457 1.30 3.96 16.05
C HIS A 457 0.84 4.01 17.51
N LEU A 458 1.79 4.10 18.45
CA LEU A 458 1.57 4.10 19.90
C LEU A 458 0.67 5.24 20.43
N ALA A 459 0.45 6.30 19.67
CA ALA A 459 -0.40 7.41 20.07
C ALA A 459 -1.46 7.70 19.01
N LEU A 460 -2.64 7.08 19.16
CA LEU A 460 -3.76 7.29 18.25
C LEU A 460 -4.36 8.70 18.44
N ARG A 461 -4.49 9.14 19.69
CA ARG A 461 -4.91 10.46 20.19
C ARG A 461 -4.37 10.68 21.61
N GLU A 462 -4.49 11.89 22.17
CA GLU A 462 -4.18 12.13 23.58
C GLU A 462 -4.96 11.17 24.49
N GLY A 463 -4.23 10.34 25.23
CA GLY A 463 -4.80 9.36 26.15
C GLY A 463 -5.49 8.14 25.51
N GLU A 464 -5.44 7.98 24.18
CA GLU A 464 -5.88 6.75 23.47
C GLU A 464 -4.67 5.95 22.99
N PHE A 465 -4.56 4.71 23.44
CA PHE A 465 -3.52 3.76 23.04
C PHE A 465 -4.04 2.73 22.02
N PRO A 466 -3.15 2.05 21.28
CA PRO A 466 -3.54 1.05 20.29
C PRO A 466 -4.50 -0.02 20.80
N TRP A 467 -4.33 -0.40 22.07
CA TRP A 467 -5.06 -1.47 22.73
C TRP A 467 -6.43 -1.09 23.28
N ASP A 468 -6.78 0.19 23.31
CA ASP A 468 -8.16 0.61 23.61
C ASP A 468 -9.14 0.15 22.52
N LYS A 469 -8.60 -0.25 21.36
CA LYS A 469 -9.30 -0.77 20.19
C LYS A 469 -8.60 -2.02 19.68
N LYS A 470 -9.11 -2.56 18.58
CA LYS A 470 -8.46 -3.67 17.88
C LYS A 470 -7.17 -3.17 17.21
N ASP A 471 -6.03 -3.49 17.83
CA ASP A 471 -4.70 -3.12 17.36
C ASP A 471 -4.24 -3.93 16.14
N ASN A 472 -4.81 -3.65 14.97
CA ASN A 472 -4.45 -4.37 13.76
C ASN A 472 -3.02 -4.08 13.27
N ILE A 473 -2.60 -2.81 13.31
CA ILE A 473 -1.27 -2.38 12.82
C ILE A 473 -0.17 -2.95 13.73
N GLY A 474 -0.30 -2.83 15.05
CA GLY A 474 0.65 -3.44 15.98
C GLY A 474 0.71 -4.95 15.85
N SER A 475 -0.42 -5.61 15.59
CA SER A 475 -0.46 -7.06 15.34
C SER A 475 0.37 -7.45 14.10
N VAL A 476 0.22 -6.74 12.98
CA VAL A 476 0.99 -7.06 11.76
C VAL A 476 2.47 -6.72 11.90
N LEU A 477 2.82 -5.63 12.60
CA LEU A 477 4.21 -5.26 12.91
C LEU A 477 4.88 -6.30 13.82
N THR A 478 4.19 -6.75 14.87
CA THR A 478 4.67 -7.81 15.77
C THR A 478 4.91 -9.10 15.01
N ARG A 479 3.98 -9.47 14.13
CA ARG A 479 4.08 -10.66 13.30
C ARG A 479 5.25 -10.59 12.33
N LEU A 480 5.49 -9.40 11.75
CA LEU A 480 6.63 -9.14 10.89
C LEU A 480 7.95 -9.33 11.66
N LEU A 481 8.07 -8.85 12.90
CA LEU A 481 9.27 -9.11 13.71
C LEU A 481 9.43 -10.60 14.03
N PHE A 482 8.34 -11.24 14.48
CA PHE A 482 8.36 -12.63 14.93
C PHE A 482 8.74 -13.61 13.82
N TRP A 483 8.07 -13.56 12.66
CA TRP A 483 8.32 -14.47 11.55
C TRP A 483 9.72 -14.31 10.95
N ASN A 484 10.30 -13.13 11.09
CA ASN A 484 11.62 -12.83 10.55
C ASN A 484 12.73 -12.87 11.62
N LYS A 485 12.41 -13.28 12.86
CA LYS A 485 13.33 -13.34 14.01
C LYS A 485 14.07 -12.03 14.25
N LEU A 486 13.38 -10.91 14.06
CA LEU A 486 13.91 -9.57 14.23
C LEU A 486 13.61 -9.03 15.63
N THR A 487 14.44 -8.11 16.11
CA THR A 487 14.22 -7.33 17.33
C THR A 487 14.00 -5.86 17.00
N LEU A 488 13.47 -5.10 17.96
CA LEU A 488 13.46 -3.64 17.86
C LEU A 488 14.89 -3.10 17.81
N ASP A 489 15.07 -2.00 17.08
CA ASP A 489 16.36 -1.37 16.90
C ASP A 489 16.72 -0.53 18.13
N GLN A 490 17.82 -0.90 18.80
CA GLN A 490 18.27 -0.26 20.04
C GLN A 490 18.91 1.11 19.81
N SER A 491 19.34 1.44 18.58
CA SER A 491 19.92 2.76 18.27
C SER A 491 18.85 3.87 18.22
N MET A 492 17.58 3.48 18.21
CA MET A 492 16.42 4.38 18.18
C MET A 492 15.94 4.75 19.59
N GLY A 493 16.87 4.87 20.55
CA GLY A 493 16.66 5.26 21.95
C GLY A 493 16.21 6.70 22.17
N THR A 494 15.37 7.23 21.29
CA THR A 494 14.76 8.55 21.43
C THR A 494 13.41 8.45 22.14
N GLU A 495 13.03 9.53 22.82
CA GLU A 495 11.70 9.68 23.40
C GLU A 495 10.61 9.43 22.36
N LEU A 496 9.58 8.70 22.76
CA LEU A 496 8.38 8.46 21.96
C LEU A 496 7.70 9.80 21.64
N PRO A 497 7.65 10.20 20.35
CA PRO A 497 7.40 11.59 19.96
C PRO A 497 5.99 12.08 20.23
N LEU A 498 5.03 11.16 20.40
CA LEU A 498 3.60 11.47 20.53
C LEU A 498 3.05 11.22 21.95
N ILE A 499 3.88 10.72 22.87
CA ILE A 499 3.47 10.43 24.26
C ILE A 499 4.09 11.47 25.18
N GLN A 500 3.22 12.26 25.83
CA GLN A 500 3.62 13.25 26.83
C GLN A 500 4.11 12.59 28.14
N ASN A 501 4.91 13.30 28.92
CA ASN A 501 5.52 12.78 30.15
C ASN A 501 4.49 12.36 31.20
N ASP A 502 3.37 13.09 31.31
CA ASP A 502 2.29 12.78 32.24
C ASP A 502 1.55 11.48 31.91
N SER A 503 1.53 11.13 30.63
CA SER A 503 0.83 9.97 30.06
C SER A 503 1.75 8.77 29.87
N PHE A 504 3.08 8.96 29.85
CA PHE A 504 4.06 7.90 29.63
C PHE A 504 3.99 6.80 30.70
N ASP A 505 4.07 7.19 31.98
CA ASP A 505 3.99 6.23 33.08
C ASP A 505 2.67 5.46 33.09
N ARG A 506 1.57 6.14 32.71
CA ARG A 506 0.25 5.51 32.56
C ARG A 506 0.28 4.47 31.43
N ALA A 507 0.83 4.83 30.27
CA ALA A 507 0.99 3.93 29.14
C ALA A 507 1.78 2.68 29.49
N VAL A 508 2.88 2.83 30.25
CA VAL A 508 3.72 1.70 30.71
C VAL A 508 2.91 0.76 31.59
N ARG A 509 2.17 1.27 32.57
CA ARG A 509 1.32 0.45 33.46
C ARG A 509 0.24 -0.30 32.69
N GLU A 510 -0.52 0.40 31.84
CA GLU A 510 -1.58 -0.23 31.04
C GLU A 510 -1.01 -1.25 30.05
N CYS A 511 0.15 -0.97 29.46
CA CYS A 511 0.85 -1.90 28.58
C CYS A 511 1.21 -3.22 29.31
N ILE A 512 1.65 -3.13 30.56
CA ILE A 512 1.96 -4.30 31.39
C ILE A 512 0.68 -5.05 31.72
N ILE A 513 -0.33 -4.38 32.29
CA ILE A 513 -1.60 -5.01 32.71
C ILE A 513 -2.24 -5.81 31.56
N ASN A 514 -2.21 -5.25 30.35
CA ASN A 514 -2.83 -5.87 29.17
C ASN A 514 -1.89 -6.81 28.37
N GLY A 515 -0.64 -6.99 28.80
CA GLY A 515 0.28 -7.96 28.17
C GLY A 515 0.80 -7.56 26.79
N HIS A 516 0.95 -6.26 26.53
CA HIS A 516 1.42 -5.70 25.27
C HIS A 516 2.96 -5.78 25.10
N PHE A 517 3.47 -7.01 24.98
CA PHE A 517 4.91 -7.32 25.04
C PHE A 517 5.81 -6.51 24.11
N ILE A 518 5.43 -6.30 22.84
CA ILE A 518 6.29 -5.56 21.90
C ILE A 518 6.37 -4.07 22.25
N TYR A 519 5.25 -3.50 22.71
CA TYR A 519 5.20 -2.11 23.13
C TYR A 519 5.97 -1.92 24.43
N PHE A 520 5.89 -2.88 25.35
CA PHE A 520 6.71 -2.89 26.55
C PHE A 520 8.21 -2.84 26.21
N LYS A 521 8.67 -3.68 25.28
CA LYS A 521 10.04 -3.61 24.78
C LYS A 521 10.39 -2.25 24.17
N ARG A 522 9.44 -1.59 23.50
CA ARG A 522 9.69 -0.24 22.98
C ARG A 522 9.75 0.82 24.08
N PHE A 523 8.89 0.74 25.09
CA PHE A 523 8.95 1.61 26.26
C PHE A 523 10.29 1.50 26.97
N MET A 524 10.84 0.29 27.12
CA MET A 524 12.17 0.10 27.73
C MET A 524 13.33 0.76 26.96
N ILE A 525 13.16 1.06 25.68
CA ILE A 525 14.15 1.76 24.84
C ILE A 525 14.02 3.29 25.02
N ASP A 526 12.88 3.79 25.50
CA ASP A 526 12.66 5.20 25.77
C ASP A 526 13.44 5.63 27.03
N PRO A 527 14.20 6.74 26.99
CA PRO A 527 15.04 7.17 28.11
C PRO A 527 14.25 7.54 29.38
N ARG A 528 12.94 7.78 29.27
CA ARG A 528 12.06 8.06 30.42
C ARG A 528 11.66 6.81 31.19
N PHE A 529 11.93 5.61 30.66
CA PHE A 529 11.54 4.38 31.31
C PHE A 529 12.23 4.20 32.66
N ASN A 530 11.42 3.98 33.69
CA ASN A 530 11.88 3.68 35.03
C ASN A 530 11.46 2.24 35.40
N PRO A 531 12.41 1.29 35.58
CA PRO A 531 12.08 -0.07 35.98
C PRO A 531 11.41 -0.15 37.37
N ASN A 532 11.59 0.88 38.19
CA ASN A 532 11.05 0.98 39.55
C ASN A 532 9.86 1.96 39.63
N LEU A 533 9.18 2.19 38.50
CA LEU A 533 7.98 3.02 38.45
C LEU A 533 6.92 2.49 39.43
N ALA A 534 6.31 3.40 40.20
CA ALA A 534 5.23 3.06 41.12
C ALA A 534 3.99 2.56 40.36
N ALA A 535 3.29 1.57 40.91
CA ALA A 535 2.09 1.00 40.33
C ALA A 535 0.87 1.94 40.40
N ASP A 536 0.82 2.86 41.38
CA ASP A 536 -0.39 3.64 41.67
C ASP A 536 -0.60 4.86 40.74
N LYS A 537 -1.85 5.01 40.29
CA LYS A 537 -2.54 6.20 39.73
C LYS A 537 -4.01 5.90 39.33
N TYR A 538 -4.41 4.63 39.20
CA TYR A 538 -5.79 4.22 38.87
C TYR A 538 -6.16 2.90 39.57
N GLY A 539 -6.77 3.04 40.74
CA GLY A 539 -7.02 1.98 41.73
C GLY A 539 -7.60 0.67 41.21
N THR A 540 -6.82 -0.40 41.44
CA THR A 540 -7.26 -1.78 41.75
C THR A 540 -6.09 -2.62 42.28
N TYR A 541 -4.83 -2.23 42.02
CA TYR A 541 -3.64 -2.89 42.54
C TYR A 541 -2.97 -2.03 43.61
N GLU A 542 -2.61 -2.68 44.72
CA GLU A 542 -1.96 -2.12 45.89
C GLU A 542 -0.68 -1.33 45.56
N ASP A 543 -0.33 -0.36 46.40
CA ASP A 543 0.74 0.64 46.24
C ASP A 543 2.17 0.04 46.08
N GLY A 544 2.45 -0.65 44.97
CA GLY A 544 3.72 -1.31 44.69
C GLY A 544 4.49 -0.70 43.51
N THR A 545 5.21 -1.54 42.77
CA THR A 545 5.98 -1.17 41.56
C THR A 545 5.41 -1.82 40.30
N ILE A 546 5.83 -1.39 39.12
CA ILE A 546 5.44 -2.04 37.85
C ILE A 546 5.86 -3.51 37.77
N VAL A 547 6.83 -3.96 38.58
CA VAL A 547 7.18 -5.38 38.71
C VAL A 547 6.08 -6.13 39.45
N HIS A 548 5.48 -5.56 40.50
CA HIS A 548 4.30 -6.14 41.16
C HIS A 548 3.16 -6.31 40.15
N LEU A 549 2.91 -5.28 39.30
CA LEU A 549 1.91 -5.35 38.23
C LEU A 549 2.22 -6.47 37.23
N ALA A 550 3.47 -6.58 36.77
CA ALA A 550 3.86 -7.59 35.80
C ALA A 550 3.71 -9.02 36.34
N VAL A 551 4.08 -9.24 37.61
CA VAL A 551 3.92 -10.53 38.27
C VAL A 551 2.44 -10.86 38.50
N GLY A 552 1.68 -9.95 39.12
CA GLY A 552 0.26 -10.17 39.42
C GLY A 552 -0.62 -10.32 38.16
N ALA A 553 -0.26 -9.64 37.06
CA ALA A 553 -0.94 -9.78 35.77
C ALA A 553 -0.47 -11.00 34.95
N ARG A 554 0.34 -11.90 35.52
CA ARG A 554 0.87 -13.13 34.89
C ARG A 554 1.68 -12.86 33.61
N GLN A 555 2.38 -11.73 33.57
CA GLN A 555 3.18 -11.28 32.43
C GLN A 555 4.65 -11.69 32.56
N TYR A 556 4.92 -12.98 32.87
CA TYR A 556 6.27 -13.48 33.08
C TYR A 556 7.22 -13.19 31.89
N ARG A 557 6.69 -13.15 30.66
CA ARG A 557 7.48 -12.82 29.47
C ARG A 557 8.05 -11.41 29.55
N MET A 558 7.33 -10.44 30.10
CA MET A 558 7.83 -9.08 30.31
C MET A 558 8.88 -9.03 31.42
N LEU A 559 8.73 -9.86 32.48
CA LEU A 559 9.72 -9.96 33.55
C LEU A 559 11.12 -10.29 33.02
N THR A 560 11.21 -11.17 32.01
CA THR A 560 12.51 -11.53 31.40
C THR A 560 13.22 -10.37 30.69
N CYS A 561 12.56 -9.23 30.48
CA CYS A 561 13.17 -8.06 29.87
C CYS A 561 13.83 -7.11 30.88
N PHE A 562 13.48 -7.18 32.17
CA PHE A 562 14.04 -6.31 33.20
C PHE A 562 15.53 -6.61 33.44
N ASP A 563 16.31 -5.55 33.66
CA ASP A 563 17.70 -5.67 34.12
C ASP A 563 17.70 -5.88 35.65
N PRO A 564 18.19 -7.02 36.16
CA PRO A 564 18.16 -7.29 37.59
C PRO A 564 19.08 -6.39 38.44
N VAL A 565 20.01 -5.67 37.81
CA VAL A 565 20.87 -4.70 38.52
C VAL A 565 20.13 -3.37 38.73
N GLN A 566 19.27 -2.98 37.81
CA GLN A 566 18.56 -1.69 37.85
C GLN A 566 17.17 -1.79 38.48
N THR A 567 16.64 -3.00 38.61
CA THR A 567 15.28 -3.27 39.08
C THR A 567 15.29 -3.69 40.55
N ASP A 568 14.50 -2.99 41.36
CA ASP A 568 14.31 -3.28 42.77
C ASP A 568 13.21 -4.33 42.98
N PHE A 569 13.63 -5.58 43.17
CA PHE A 569 12.74 -6.69 43.53
C PHE A 569 12.47 -6.80 45.04
N THR A 570 13.02 -5.89 45.84
CA THR A 570 12.82 -5.84 47.29
C THR A 570 11.80 -4.78 47.71
N ALA A 571 11.38 -3.93 46.78
CA ALA A 571 10.28 -2.99 46.97
C ALA A 571 9.04 -3.71 47.48
N VAL A 572 8.27 -3.05 48.35
CA VAL A 572 7.07 -3.61 48.95
C VAL A 572 5.82 -2.79 48.62
N ASP A 573 4.67 -3.45 48.52
CA ASP A 573 3.37 -2.80 48.41
C ASP A 573 2.80 -2.35 49.78
N CYS A 574 1.55 -1.87 49.81
CA CYS A 574 0.91 -1.40 51.05
C CYS A 574 0.66 -2.51 52.09
N LEU A 575 0.67 -3.79 51.68
CA LEU A 575 0.61 -4.94 52.59
C LEU A 575 2.01 -5.44 53.01
N GLY A 576 3.08 -4.80 52.53
CA GLY A 576 4.45 -5.18 52.81
C GLY A 576 4.94 -6.33 51.91
N ARG A 577 4.21 -6.65 50.84
CA ARG A 577 4.54 -7.78 49.97
C ARG A 577 5.57 -7.37 48.94
N THR A 578 6.54 -8.24 48.67
CA THR A 578 7.48 -8.06 47.55
C THR A 578 6.84 -8.54 46.23
N PRO A 579 7.40 -8.21 45.04
CA PRO A 579 6.88 -8.71 43.77
C PRO A 579 6.81 -10.24 43.70
N LEU A 580 7.71 -10.93 44.40
CA LEU A 580 7.69 -12.40 44.49
C LEU A 580 6.41 -12.92 45.15
N MET A 581 5.92 -12.25 46.19
CA MET A 581 4.78 -12.69 46.99
C MET A 581 3.44 -12.58 46.26
N VAL A 582 3.37 -11.75 45.22
CA VAL A 582 2.17 -11.59 44.38
C VAL A 582 2.18 -12.53 43.16
N ALA A 583 3.10 -13.50 43.11
CA ALA A 583 3.18 -14.46 42.01
C ALA A 583 2.00 -15.43 41.99
N GLU A 584 1.29 -15.44 40.86
CA GLU A 584 0.17 -16.35 40.59
C GLU A 584 0.52 -17.46 39.58
N ASP A 585 1.74 -17.45 39.04
CA ASP A 585 2.19 -18.47 38.10
C ASP A 585 3.64 -18.93 38.37
N PRO A 586 3.95 -20.23 38.16
CA PRO A 586 5.30 -20.76 38.39
C PRO A 586 6.38 -20.18 37.47
N ALA A 587 6.02 -19.65 36.30
CA ALA A 587 7.01 -19.09 35.38
C ALA A 587 7.56 -17.76 35.89
N ALA A 588 6.71 -16.92 36.51
CA ALA A 588 7.15 -15.73 37.21
C ALA A 588 8.10 -16.05 38.38
N LEU A 589 7.76 -17.07 39.20
CA LEU A 589 8.65 -17.54 40.27
C LEU A 589 9.99 -18.03 39.73
N HIS A 590 9.97 -18.77 38.61
CA HIS A 590 11.20 -19.26 38.00
C HIS A 590 12.12 -18.12 37.59
N VAL A 591 11.59 -17.09 36.92
CA VAL A 591 12.39 -15.92 36.54
C VAL A 591 12.93 -15.21 37.79
N LEU A 592 12.07 -14.89 38.76
CA LEU A 592 12.48 -14.14 39.96
C LEU A 592 13.51 -14.89 40.80
N VAL A 593 13.30 -16.16 41.10
CA VAL A 593 14.14 -16.93 42.03
C VAL A 593 15.33 -17.57 41.30
N CYS A 594 15.10 -18.24 40.16
CA CYS A 594 16.16 -18.98 39.49
C CYS A 594 17.05 -18.07 38.64
N GLU A 595 16.50 -17.08 37.94
CA GLU A 595 17.28 -16.19 37.08
C GLU A 595 17.76 -14.95 37.83
N PHE A 596 16.87 -14.25 38.55
CA PHE A 596 17.20 -12.98 39.22
C PHE A 596 17.65 -13.12 40.68
N LYS A 597 17.61 -14.33 41.25
CA LYS A 597 18.06 -14.63 42.62
C LYS A 597 17.34 -13.81 43.71
N VAL A 598 16.07 -13.48 43.48
CA VAL A 598 15.21 -12.83 44.48
C VAL A 598 15.00 -13.77 45.67
N SER A 599 15.14 -13.24 46.88
CA SER A 599 15.01 -14.03 48.10
C SER A 599 13.56 -14.45 48.36
N THR A 600 13.37 -15.72 48.71
CA THR A 600 12.08 -16.30 49.12
C THR A 600 11.80 -16.16 50.62
N THR A 601 12.79 -15.70 51.41
CA THR A 601 12.72 -15.59 52.88
C THR A 601 12.10 -14.29 53.37
N THR A 602 11.88 -13.32 52.49
CA THR A 602 11.19 -12.07 52.82
C THR A 602 9.79 -12.36 53.35
N VAL A 603 9.29 -11.49 54.24
CA VAL A 603 7.94 -11.59 54.81
C VAL A 603 7.19 -10.27 54.70
N ASP A 604 5.87 -10.34 54.59
CA ASP A 604 4.97 -9.19 54.56
C ASP A 604 4.76 -8.56 55.95
N HIS A 605 3.85 -7.59 56.05
CA HIS A 605 3.50 -6.95 57.32
C HIS A 605 2.94 -7.92 58.37
N ASP A 606 2.37 -9.06 57.99
CA ASP A 606 1.85 -10.08 58.90
C ASP A 606 2.87 -11.18 59.21
N GLY A 607 4.04 -11.16 58.58
CA GLY A 607 5.06 -12.21 58.71
C GLY A 607 4.87 -13.38 57.74
N ARG A 608 4.06 -13.22 56.68
CA ARG A 608 3.84 -14.24 55.63
C ARG A 608 4.93 -14.15 54.56
N ASN A 609 5.54 -15.28 54.24
CA ASN A 609 6.35 -15.47 53.03
C ASN A 609 5.51 -16.13 51.91
N ILE A 610 6.11 -16.35 50.73
CA ILE A 610 5.43 -16.97 49.58
C ILE A 610 4.82 -18.36 49.87
N TRP A 611 5.38 -19.12 50.81
CA TRP A 611 4.83 -20.43 51.22
C TRP A 611 3.49 -20.29 51.93
N HIS A 612 3.32 -19.24 52.74
CA HIS A 612 2.03 -18.94 53.38
C HIS A 612 0.97 -18.59 52.33
N TYR A 613 1.31 -17.78 51.32
CA TYR A 613 0.37 -17.42 50.26
C TYR A 613 -0.08 -18.62 49.45
N ALA A 614 0.86 -19.48 49.03
CA ALA A 614 0.56 -20.70 48.30
C ALA A 614 -0.29 -21.69 49.11
N ALA A 615 -0.02 -21.78 50.42
CA ALA A 615 -0.80 -22.57 51.36
C ALA A 615 -2.23 -22.04 51.55
N ALA A 616 -2.36 -20.74 51.81
CA ALA A 616 -3.62 -20.07 52.11
C ALA A 616 -4.63 -20.08 50.95
N THR A 617 -4.19 -20.36 49.71
CA THR A 617 -5.06 -20.46 48.53
C THR A 617 -5.16 -21.89 47.97
N ASN A 618 -4.52 -22.87 48.62
CA ASN A 618 -4.39 -24.24 48.13
C ASN A 618 -3.85 -24.32 46.68
N ASP A 619 -2.91 -23.42 46.32
CA ASP A 619 -2.29 -23.38 44.99
C ASP A 619 -1.22 -24.46 44.85
N CYS A 620 -1.61 -25.58 44.24
CA CYS A 620 -0.71 -26.71 44.05
C CYS A 620 0.37 -26.46 43.00
N MET A 621 0.19 -25.52 42.07
CA MET A 621 1.21 -25.24 41.04
C MET A 621 2.37 -24.46 41.64
N ILE A 622 2.06 -23.41 42.39
CA ILE A 622 3.06 -22.63 43.13
C ILE A 622 3.75 -23.49 44.18
N MET A 623 2.97 -24.25 44.97
CA MET A 623 3.56 -25.11 46.00
C MET A 623 4.47 -26.20 45.42
N ASP A 624 4.08 -26.85 44.31
CA ASP A 624 4.91 -27.86 43.66
C ASP A 624 6.24 -27.27 43.20
N TRP A 625 6.18 -26.05 42.65
CA TRP A 625 7.37 -25.32 42.26
C TRP A 625 8.26 -24.99 43.45
N LEU A 626 7.71 -24.44 44.54
CA LEU A 626 8.45 -24.09 45.75
C LEU A 626 9.16 -25.30 46.35
N CYS A 627 8.45 -26.42 46.49
CA CYS A 627 9.03 -27.67 47.01
C CYS A 627 10.23 -28.17 46.18
N LYS A 628 10.25 -27.90 44.87
CA LYS A 628 11.30 -28.38 43.95
C LYS A 628 12.46 -27.40 43.78
N TYR A 629 12.18 -26.10 43.79
CA TYR A 629 13.12 -25.08 43.29
C TYR A 629 13.46 -23.98 44.29
N ASP A 630 12.75 -23.85 45.42
CA ASP A 630 13.09 -22.83 46.43
C ASP A 630 14.41 -23.18 47.14
N PRO A 631 15.48 -22.35 46.99
CA PRO A 631 16.76 -22.60 47.65
C PRO A 631 16.68 -22.54 49.18
N SER A 632 15.70 -21.82 49.72
CA SER A 632 15.49 -21.63 51.17
C SER A 632 14.26 -22.38 51.68
N ALA A 633 13.80 -23.41 50.98
CA ALA A 633 12.61 -24.19 51.35
C ALA A 633 12.63 -24.64 52.83
N ARG A 634 13.79 -25.09 53.31
CA ARG A 634 13.98 -25.53 54.70
C ARG A 634 13.75 -24.45 55.73
N GLU A 635 14.13 -23.22 55.40
CA GLU A 635 13.94 -22.06 56.27
C GLU A 635 12.49 -21.60 56.20
N ASN A 636 11.86 -21.67 55.03
CA ASN A 636 10.55 -21.07 54.74
C ASN A 636 9.35 -21.90 55.18
N ILE A 637 9.42 -23.23 55.11
CA ILE A 637 8.25 -24.11 55.27
C ILE A 637 7.61 -24.06 56.66
N ASN A 638 8.40 -23.70 57.69
CA ASN A 638 7.98 -23.66 59.10
C ASN A 638 8.01 -22.24 59.68
N VAL A 639 8.20 -21.21 58.85
CA VAL A 639 8.10 -19.81 59.31
C VAL A 639 6.71 -19.58 59.88
N VAL A 640 6.61 -18.78 60.94
CA VAL A 640 5.33 -18.42 61.55
C VAL A 640 5.05 -16.93 61.38
N THR A 641 3.80 -16.61 61.07
CA THR A 641 3.29 -15.24 61.05
C THR A 641 3.30 -14.60 62.45
N LYS A 642 3.01 -13.30 62.53
CA LYS A 642 2.89 -12.56 63.81
C LYS A 642 1.83 -13.14 64.75
N ILE A 643 0.79 -13.77 64.20
CA ILE A 643 -0.26 -14.47 64.96
C ILE A 643 0.07 -15.95 65.19
N GLY A 644 1.28 -16.38 64.83
CA GLY A 644 1.81 -17.72 65.10
C GLY A 644 1.41 -18.77 64.08
N ARG A 645 0.82 -18.44 62.92
CA ARG A 645 0.41 -19.45 61.92
C ARG A 645 1.56 -19.82 61.00
N SER A 646 1.79 -21.12 60.79
CA SER A 646 2.73 -21.66 59.80
C SER A 646 2.03 -21.92 58.45
N PRO A 647 2.78 -22.15 57.35
CA PRO A 647 2.19 -22.53 56.07
C PRO A 647 1.30 -23.77 56.15
N LEU A 648 1.64 -24.77 56.97
CA LEU A 648 0.77 -25.94 57.18
C LEU A 648 -0.57 -25.55 57.81
N ILE A 649 -0.54 -24.67 58.82
CA ILE A 649 -1.75 -24.16 59.46
C ILE A 649 -2.59 -23.37 58.46
N GLU A 650 -1.98 -22.49 57.65
CA GLU A 650 -2.70 -21.75 56.60
C GLU A 650 -3.35 -22.70 55.57
N ALA A 651 -2.65 -23.75 55.15
CA ALA A 651 -3.19 -24.77 54.25
C ALA A 651 -4.42 -25.47 54.83
N LEU A 652 -4.43 -25.72 56.14
CA LEU A 652 -5.55 -26.36 56.83
C LEU A 652 -6.71 -25.40 57.09
N LEU A 653 -6.43 -24.13 57.36
CA LEU A 653 -7.45 -23.09 57.59
C LEU A 653 -8.24 -22.74 56.32
N TYR A 654 -7.70 -22.99 55.14
CA TYR A 654 -8.41 -22.71 53.88
C TYR A 654 -9.80 -23.38 53.81
N VAL A 655 -10.04 -24.48 54.53
CA VAL A 655 -11.37 -25.11 54.66
C VAL A 655 -12.46 -24.16 55.12
N ASP A 656 -12.11 -23.15 55.92
CA ASP A 656 -13.05 -22.15 56.45
C ASP A 656 -13.72 -21.33 55.34
N THR A 657 -13.05 -21.15 54.20
CA THR A 657 -13.64 -20.48 53.03
C THR A 657 -14.85 -21.26 52.51
N PHE A 658 -14.76 -22.59 52.44
CA PHE A 658 -15.85 -23.46 51.98
C PHE A 658 -16.94 -23.66 53.03
N CYS A 659 -16.58 -23.73 54.32
CA CYS A 659 -17.57 -23.80 55.40
C CYS A 659 -18.49 -22.56 55.40
N ARG A 660 -17.95 -21.38 55.10
CA ARG A 660 -18.74 -20.15 54.96
C ARG A 660 -19.66 -20.18 53.74
N GLU A 661 -19.16 -20.74 52.64
CA GLU A 661 -19.89 -20.81 51.37
C GLU A 661 -20.84 -22.02 51.22
N HIS A 662 -20.95 -22.88 52.26
CA HIS A 662 -21.76 -24.11 52.25
C HIS A 662 -21.40 -25.07 51.09
N GLN A 663 -20.14 -25.09 50.68
CA GLN A 663 -19.63 -25.96 49.61
C GLN A 663 -18.87 -27.15 50.20
N THR A 664 -18.88 -28.27 49.49
CA THR A 664 -18.00 -29.41 49.81
C THR A 664 -16.55 -28.99 49.57
N PRO A 665 -15.65 -29.12 50.57
CA PRO A 665 -14.27 -28.70 50.41
C PRO A 665 -13.56 -29.56 49.34
N PRO A 666 -12.67 -28.97 48.52
CA PRO A 666 -11.83 -29.73 47.61
C PRO A 666 -10.83 -30.59 48.38
N LYS A 667 -10.01 -31.39 47.69
CA LYS A 667 -8.90 -32.10 48.36
C LYS A 667 -7.87 -31.08 48.90
N PRO A 668 -7.34 -31.26 50.12
CA PRO A 668 -6.30 -30.43 50.73
C PRO A 668 -4.92 -30.73 50.14
N ARG A 669 -4.77 -30.55 48.83
CA ARG A 669 -3.59 -30.95 48.05
C ARG A 669 -2.31 -30.30 48.56
N VAL A 670 -2.35 -29.00 48.89
CA VAL A 670 -1.17 -28.32 49.43
C VAL A 670 -0.76 -28.87 50.78
N ALA A 671 -1.70 -29.21 51.67
CA ALA A 671 -1.37 -29.86 52.95
C ALA A 671 -0.67 -31.21 52.72
N TYR A 672 -1.16 -32.03 51.78
CA TYR A 672 -0.47 -33.27 51.39
C TYR A 672 0.95 -33.03 50.90
N MET A 673 1.13 -32.01 50.06
CA MET A 673 2.44 -31.69 49.51
C MET A 673 3.40 -31.24 50.60
N LEU A 674 2.96 -30.39 51.52
CA LEU A 674 3.75 -29.94 52.68
C LEU A 674 4.16 -31.11 53.57
N LEU A 675 3.24 -32.05 53.86
CA LEU A 675 3.51 -33.23 54.69
C LEU A 675 4.47 -34.23 54.05
N GLN A 676 4.67 -34.17 52.73
CA GLN A 676 5.66 -34.97 52.01
C GLN A 676 7.06 -34.34 52.04
N VAL A 677 7.20 -33.08 52.46
CA VAL A 677 8.49 -32.41 52.53
C VAL A 677 9.26 -32.87 53.77
N PRO A 678 10.53 -33.34 53.67
CA PRO A 678 11.22 -34.01 54.78
C PRO A 678 11.46 -33.19 56.05
N PHE A 679 11.36 -31.86 55.96
CA PHE A 679 11.71 -30.93 57.03
C PHE A 679 10.49 -30.15 57.55
N ILE A 680 9.27 -30.60 57.23
CA ILE A 680 8.04 -30.07 57.80
C ILE A 680 7.99 -30.32 59.31
N ASP A 681 7.60 -29.31 60.07
CA ASP A 681 7.35 -29.40 61.50
C ASP A 681 5.84 -29.21 61.76
N CYS A 682 5.14 -30.30 62.09
CA CYS A 682 3.72 -30.26 62.38
C CYS A 682 3.38 -29.58 63.73
N SER A 683 4.39 -29.24 64.53
CA SER A 683 4.25 -28.45 65.76
C SER A 683 4.59 -26.97 65.57
N ALA A 684 5.00 -26.55 64.37
CA ALA A 684 5.34 -25.17 64.08
C ALA A 684 4.08 -24.28 64.08
N GLY A 685 4.03 -23.38 65.06
CA GLY A 685 2.98 -22.38 65.18
C GLY A 685 1.77 -22.81 66.00
N SER A 686 0.75 -21.96 66.02
CA SER A 686 -0.52 -22.17 66.72
C SER A 686 -1.67 -21.50 65.98
N ALA A 687 -2.87 -22.06 66.13
CA ALA A 687 -4.13 -21.47 65.68
C ALA A 687 -5.18 -21.61 66.79
N ASP A 688 -6.31 -20.92 66.63
CA ASP A 688 -7.43 -20.96 67.59
C ASP A 688 -7.97 -22.39 67.77
N LEU A 689 -7.94 -23.19 66.71
CA LEU A 689 -8.22 -24.62 66.75
C LEU A 689 -6.91 -25.41 66.54
N PRO A 690 -6.67 -26.49 67.30
CA PRO A 690 -5.51 -27.35 67.08
C PRO A 690 -5.54 -27.99 65.68
N ILE A 691 -4.36 -28.30 65.14
CA ILE A 691 -4.17 -28.90 63.80
C ILE A 691 -5.01 -30.17 63.63
N SER A 692 -5.16 -30.97 64.68
CA SER A 692 -6.00 -32.17 64.68
C SER A 692 -7.46 -31.84 64.36
N GLN A 693 -8.05 -30.83 65.00
CA GLN A 693 -9.42 -30.39 64.71
C GLN A 693 -9.54 -29.74 63.33
N LEU A 694 -8.57 -28.93 62.91
CA LEU A 694 -8.57 -28.33 61.57
C LEU A 694 -8.55 -29.41 60.47
N ALA A 695 -7.73 -30.44 60.63
CA ALA A 695 -7.68 -31.57 59.70
C ALA A 695 -9.00 -32.35 59.63
N MET A 696 -9.68 -32.56 60.76
CA MET A 696 -10.99 -33.23 60.79
C MET A 696 -12.06 -32.47 60.00
N ARG A 697 -12.00 -31.14 59.98
CA ARG A 697 -12.97 -30.30 59.26
C ARG A 697 -12.90 -30.43 57.74
N TRP A 698 -11.76 -30.89 57.21
CA TRP A 698 -11.66 -31.25 55.78
C TRP A 698 -12.43 -32.52 55.43
N GLY A 699 -12.74 -33.38 56.41
CA GLY A 699 -13.41 -34.66 56.18
C GLY A 699 -12.58 -35.64 55.33
N ASP A 700 -11.26 -35.46 55.27
CA ASP A 700 -10.36 -36.30 54.47
C ASP A 700 -9.57 -37.28 55.38
N PRO A 701 -9.93 -38.57 55.40
CA PRO A 701 -9.29 -39.55 56.29
C PRO A 701 -7.82 -39.79 55.95
N ASP A 702 -7.41 -39.63 54.70
CA ASP A 702 -6.01 -39.82 54.29
C ASP A 702 -5.11 -38.71 54.86
N LEU A 703 -5.63 -37.47 54.94
CA LEU A 703 -4.94 -36.34 55.55
C LEU A 703 -4.75 -36.56 57.06
N VAL A 704 -5.81 -37.01 57.74
CA VAL A 704 -5.78 -37.33 59.18
C VAL A 704 -4.74 -38.41 59.47
N ASN A 705 -4.73 -39.49 58.68
CA ASN A 705 -3.74 -40.56 58.81
C ASN A 705 -2.31 -40.05 58.59
N MET A 706 -2.09 -39.15 57.62
CA MET A 706 -0.78 -38.58 57.35
C MET A 706 -0.27 -37.72 58.50
N LEU A 707 -1.14 -36.88 59.09
CA LEU A 707 -0.80 -36.05 60.25
C LEU A 707 -0.56 -36.89 61.51
N ALA A 708 -1.35 -37.95 61.74
CA ALA A 708 -1.14 -38.86 62.85
C ALA A 708 0.22 -39.58 62.73
N ASN A 709 0.59 -40.03 61.52
CA ASN A 709 1.91 -40.59 61.24
C ASN A 709 3.04 -39.57 61.39
N ALA A 710 2.76 -38.29 61.17
CA ALA A 710 3.70 -37.19 61.41
C ALA A 710 3.77 -36.75 62.89
N GLY A 711 3.06 -37.44 63.81
CA GLY A 711 3.15 -37.22 65.25
C GLY A 711 2.15 -36.21 65.82
N VAL A 712 1.13 -35.80 65.05
CA VAL A 712 0.05 -34.94 65.57
C VAL A 712 -0.87 -35.74 66.48
N ASP A 713 -1.13 -35.22 67.68
CA ASP A 713 -2.04 -35.85 68.64
C ASP A 713 -3.50 -35.50 68.36
N PHE A 714 -4.32 -36.53 68.14
CA PHE A 714 -5.78 -36.42 67.94
C PHE A 714 -6.58 -36.74 69.21
N GLY A 715 -5.90 -37.09 70.33
CA GLY A 715 -6.50 -37.45 71.60
C GLY A 715 -6.79 -36.27 72.54
N THR A 716 -6.33 -35.06 72.23
CA THR A 716 -6.52 -33.87 73.07
C THR A 716 -7.91 -33.25 72.90
N SER A 717 -8.58 -32.98 74.03
CA SER A 717 -9.80 -32.17 74.11
C SER A 717 -9.45 -30.68 74.16
N ASP A 718 -10.27 -29.83 73.55
CA ASP A 718 -10.14 -28.38 73.70
C ASP A 718 -10.58 -27.89 75.10
N ASN A 719 -10.46 -26.57 75.34
CA ASN A 719 -10.90 -25.93 76.59
C ASN A 719 -12.42 -26.05 76.86
N ASP A 720 -13.20 -26.57 75.90
CA ASP A 720 -14.65 -26.83 75.96
C ASP A 720 -14.97 -28.35 76.02
N ASP A 721 -13.99 -29.21 76.33
CA ASP A 721 -14.11 -30.67 76.46
C ASP A 721 -14.49 -31.42 75.16
N ARG A 722 -14.27 -30.81 73.98
CA ARG A 722 -14.53 -31.43 72.67
C ARG A 722 -13.26 -32.05 72.09
N CYS A 723 -13.25 -33.37 71.96
CA CYS A 723 -12.19 -34.12 71.25
C CYS A 723 -12.34 -33.92 69.73
N ALA A 724 -11.23 -33.99 68.96
CA ALA A 724 -11.25 -33.94 67.49
C ALA A 724 -12.24 -34.95 66.85
N LEU A 725 -12.48 -36.09 67.52
CA LEU A 725 -13.47 -37.11 67.13
C LEU A 725 -14.94 -36.65 67.25
N SER A 726 -15.25 -35.62 68.04
CA SER A 726 -16.61 -35.11 68.22
C SER A 726 -17.12 -34.28 67.04
N HIS A 727 -16.24 -33.88 66.12
CA HIS A 727 -16.56 -33.12 64.91
C HIS A 727 -16.84 -33.99 63.67
N LEU A 728 -16.71 -35.32 63.78
CA LEU A 728 -17.29 -36.24 62.80
C LEU A 728 -18.81 -36.25 63.01
N GLY A 729 -19.55 -35.54 62.15
CA GLY A 729 -20.99 -35.77 62.03
C GLY A 729 -21.28 -37.25 61.73
N PRO A 730 -22.51 -37.75 62.02
CA PRO A 730 -22.82 -39.16 61.83
C PRO A 730 -22.59 -39.54 60.36
N LEU A 731 -21.73 -40.54 60.16
CA LEU A 731 -21.35 -41.13 58.86
C LEU A 731 -22.54 -41.50 57.99
#